data_AF-A0A9W4NEH1-F1
#
_entry.id   AF-A0A9W4NEH1-F1
#
_cell.length_a   1.000
_cell.length_b   1.000
_cell.length_c   1.000
_cell.angle_alpha   90.00
_cell.angle_beta   90.00
_cell.angle_gamma   90.00
#
_symmetry.space_group_name_H-M   'P 1'
#
loop_
_entity.id
_entity.type
_entity.pdbx_description
1 polymer ?
#
loop_
_entity_poly.entity_id
_entity_poly.type
_entity_poly.pdbx_seq_one_letter_code
_entity_poly.pdbx_strand_id
1 'polypeptide(L)'
;MDIAFSTIELKDDTIIVVLGASGDLAKKKTFPALFGLFRNKFLPKDIQIVGYARTKMDHEEYLKRVRSYIKVPTKEIEEQLDQFCKMCTYVSGQYDEDDSFINLNKHLESIEQGRQGKEQNRVFYMALPPSVFITVSEQLKRNCYPKSGLARIIVEKPFGKDLQSSRDLQKALDPNWKEEEIFRIDHYLGKEMVKNILILRFGNEFFNATWNRHHIDNVQITFKEPFGTEGRGGYFDEFGIIRDVMQNHLLQVLTLLAMERPISFSSEDIRDEKVRVLRAMGAIEPKNVIIGQYGRSLDGSKPGYLEDDTVPKESRCPTFCALVAYIKNERWDGVPFILKAGKALNEQKTEVRIQFKDVTSGIFKDIPRNELVIRVQPNESVYIKMNSKLPGLSMQTVVTELDLTYRRRFSDLKIPEAYESLILDAFKGDHSNFVRDDELDASWRIFTPLLHYLDDNKEIIPMEYPYGSRGPAVLDDFTASYGYKFSDAAGYQWPVTTSAPNRLPNPRLVTFTANEHATQFPELNGPRPRHTRKPPSFPDAWYRMPAARWVGTPSIKGRNESTRMALLTLSLVGLQFTWGTEMTYCTPYLLQLGLTKSKTSLVWIAGPLSGLIIQPLIGVIADRSRSKWGRRRPFMIFGSFVVAFCLLVLGWTAEIVGWFVKDPEKAKNGTIALAVLSIYAVDFSINVVQACCRSLIVDTLPIPSQQAGSAWAGRMCAIGQLFAYVVGAIDTVSIFGTIIGDTQFKQMTVIAAFSLVLAVAITSYSVKERVLITARDDGGAGAIQVLSQLFKTTFELPPRIQAICWAQFWAWIGWFPFLFYSTTWVGETYFRYEVPKDDMAKATDMLGEVGRVGSLSLTVFSSITFLSSVLLPFCIQPPDSKRTKFTPRPPPGVAAVLKAVTSIRPDLQTAWFISQIMFAATMIFAPLAHSRAFATFLVAVCGIPWAISGWAPFAFMGVEINKLTTGGYSPVVPASRSGVTMITSASLRNNADTELDVLRLNHHDSFDSDTDEEDPSSNIPSTGELAGIYLGVLNVYTTLPQFVGTFISWIVFSLLEPGEPADKNKDAPWMNLDKDRPNAIAICLFIGAISALVAAEATRRLRYVL
;
A
#
# COMPACT_ATOMS: atom_id res chain seq x y z
N MET A 1 -19.07 -4.88 43.41
CA MET A 1 -17.75 -5.16 44.00
C MET A 1 -16.83 -5.32 42.80
N ASP A 2 -16.47 -4.18 42.21
CA ASP A 2 -15.72 -4.10 40.95
C ASP A 2 -14.23 -4.07 41.28
N ILE A 3 -13.51 -5.13 40.95
CA ILE A 3 -12.05 -5.09 40.84
C ILE A 3 -11.76 -5.32 39.35
N ALA A 4 -11.84 -4.23 38.59
CA ALA A 4 -11.14 -4.16 37.31
C ALA A 4 -9.64 -4.13 37.64
N PHE A 5 -8.94 -5.22 37.36
CA PHE A 5 -7.48 -5.27 37.49
C PHE A 5 -6.88 -4.25 36.52
N SER A 6 -6.46 -3.11 37.04
CA SER A 6 -5.68 -2.12 36.32
C SER A 6 -4.31 -2.72 36.01
N THR A 7 -4.03 -3.01 34.73
CA THR A 7 -2.65 -3.10 34.24
C THR A 7 -1.92 -1.83 34.69
N ILE A 8 -0.93 -1.97 35.57
CA ILE A 8 -0.16 -0.83 36.07
C ILE A 8 0.77 -0.39 34.93
N GLU A 9 0.33 0.63 34.18
CA GLU A 9 1.13 1.30 33.18
C GLU A 9 2.40 1.90 33.80
N LEU A 10 3.46 2.00 33.01
CA LEU A 10 4.68 2.73 33.36
C LEU A 10 4.32 4.09 33.97
N LYS A 11 4.72 4.30 35.23
CA LYS A 11 4.64 5.62 35.84
C LYS A 11 5.75 6.50 35.28
N ASP A 12 5.46 7.80 35.15
CA ASP A 12 6.36 8.80 34.54
C ASP A 12 7.75 8.86 35.22
N ASP A 13 7.87 8.38 36.46
CA ASP A 13 9.07 8.35 37.30
C ASP A 13 9.88 7.04 37.24
N THR A 14 9.75 6.23 36.20
CA THR A 14 10.50 4.97 36.08
C THR A 14 11.99 5.19 35.74
N ILE A 15 12.88 4.38 36.31
CA ILE A 15 14.30 4.27 35.94
C ILE A 15 14.58 2.87 35.40
N ILE A 16 15.23 2.78 34.24
CA ILE A 16 15.66 1.51 33.64
C ILE A 16 17.14 1.35 33.86
N VAL A 17 17.55 0.30 34.56
CA VAL A 17 18.95 -0.04 34.80
C VAL A 17 19.33 -1.21 33.89
N VAL A 18 20.23 -0.98 32.93
CA VAL A 18 20.75 -2.02 32.03
C VAL A 18 22.06 -2.54 32.61
N LEU A 19 22.01 -3.68 33.30
CA LEU A 19 23.20 -4.34 33.83
C LEU A 19 23.88 -5.14 32.71
N GLY A 20 25.21 -5.04 32.63
CA GLY A 20 25.95 -5.55 31.49
C GLY A 20 25.88 -4.64 30.27
N ALA A 21 25.72 -3.32 30.48
CA ALA A 21 25.57 -2.34 29.40
C ALA A 21 26.75 -2.31 28.39
N SER A 22 27.95 -2.76 28.80
CA SER A 22 29.10 -2.89 27.89
C SER A 22 29.04 -4.16 27.01
N GLY A 23 28.10 -5.07 27.26
CA GLY A 23 27.97 -6.36 26.59
C GLY A 23 27.43 -6.31 25.15
N ASP A 24 27.49 -7.46 24.50
CA ASP A 24 27.07 -7.62 23.10
C ASP A 24 25.55 -7.57 22.93
N LEU A 25 24.80 -8.16 23.87
CA LEU A 25 23.34 -8.14 23.88
C LEU A 25 22.80 -6.73 24.07
N ALA A 26 23.37 -5.98 25.02
CA ALA A 26 22.94 -4.62 25.33
C ALA A 26 23.04 -3.70 24.10
N LYS A 27 24.21 -3.65 23.45
CA LYS A 27 24.42 -2.79 22.26
C LYS A 27 23.62 -3.26 21.04
N LYS A 28 23.51 -4.58 20.80
CA LYS A 28 22.87 -5.13 19.58
C LYS A 28 21.35 -5.23 19.66
N LYS A 29 20.77 -5.35 20.86
CA LYS A 29 19.33 -5.66 21.05
C LYS A 29 18.66 -4.75 22.09
N THR A 30 19.17 -4.65 23.31
CA THR A 30 18.48 -3.94 24.41
C THR A 30 18.37 -2.43 24.16
N PHE A 31 19.48 -1.73 23.90
CA PHE A 31 19.45 -0.29 23.61
C PHE A 31 18.70 0.04 22.30
N PRO A 32 18.89 -0.70 21.19
CA PRO A 32 18.07 -0.53 19.99
C PRO A 32 16.57 -0.71 20.26
N ALA A 33 16.17 -1.65 21.11
CA ALA A 33 14.77 -1.86 21.46
C ALA A 33 14.21 -0.70 22.31
N LEU A 34 14.97 -0.24 23.31
CA LEU A 34 14.61 0.94 24.11
C LEU A 34 14.49 2.21 23.24
N PHE A 35 15.41 2.39 22.28
CA PHE A 35 15.33 3.48 21.32
C PHE A 35 14.09 3.36 20.40
N GLY A 36 13.75 2.14 19.96
CA GLY A 36 12.52 1.87 19.21
C GLY A 36 11.27 2.29 19.98
N LEU A 37 11.19 1.94 21.26
CA LEU A 37 10.10 2.35 22.15
C LEU A 37 10.07 3.87 22.39
N PHE A 38 11.24 4.51 22.54
CA PHE A 38 11.36 5.96 22.67
C PHE A 38 10.80 6.68 21.43
N ARG A 39 11.27 6.30 20.24
CA ARG A 39 10.86 6.90 18.97
C ARG A 39 9.36 6.77 18.72
N ASN A 40 8.80 5.62 19.11
CA ASN A 40 7.38 5.34 18.96
C ASN A 40 6.53 5.92 20.12
N LYS A 41 7.13 6.70 21.04
CA LYS A 41 6.47 7.35 22.18
C LYS A 41 5.79 6.38 23.15
N PHE A 42 6.32 5.16 23.25
CA PHE A 42 5.90 4.17 24.25
C PHE A 42 6.69 4.27 25.57
N LEU A 43 7.76 5.07 25.60
CA LEU A 43 8.43 5.43 26.85
C LEU A 43 7.84 6.73 27.43
N PRO A 44 7.66 6.82 28.76
CA PRO A 44 7.29 8.04 29.46
C PRO A 44 8.31 9.16 29.23
N LYS A 45 7.85 10.41 29.32
CA LYS A 45 8.67 11.59 28.99
C LYS A 45 9.88 11.78 29.89
N ASP A 46 9.76 11.41 31.17
CA ASP A 46 10.79 11.66 32.19
C ASP A 46 11.64 10.42 32.51
N ILE A 47 11.59 9.38 31.66
CA ILE A 47 12.34 8.15 31.89
C ILE A 47 13.86 8.38 31.87
N GLN A 48 14.59 7.63 32.69
CA GLN A 48 16.06 7.67 32.72
C GLN A 48 16.60 6.25 32.56
N ILE A 49 17.68 6.13 31.79
CA ILE A 49 18.30 4.85 31.47
C ILE A 49 19.72 4.86 32.03
N VAL A 50 20.02 3.94 32.93
CA VAL A 50 21.32 3.83 33.60
C VAL A 50 22.01 2.55 33.14
N GLY A 51 23.11 2.69 32.41
CA GLY A 51 23.98 1.57 32.09
C GLY A 51 24.89 1.23 33.27
N TYR A 52 25.07 -0.07 33.56
CA TYR A 52 25.97 -0.53 34.60
C TYR A 52 26.86 -1.68 34.11
N ALA A 53 28.18 -1.55 34.25
CA ALA A 53 29.13 -2.65 33.99
C ALA A 53 30.51 -2.45 34.65
N ARG A 54 31.33 -3.51 34.68
CA ARG A 54 32.71 -3.49 35.21
C ARG A 54 33.67 -2.58 34.43
N THR A 55 33.39 -2.38 33.14
CA THR A 55 34.26 -1.62 32.24
C THR A 55 34.25 -0.16 32.68
N LYS A 56 35.41 0.39 33.04
CA LYS A 56 35.55 1.83 33.26
C LYS A 56 35.55 2.51 31.90
N MET A 57 34.54 3.35 31.67
CA MET A 57 34.40 4.18 30.48
C MET A 57 33.85 5.53 30.93
N ASP A 58 34.26 6.60 30.25
CA ASP A 58 33.63 7.89 30.43
C ASP A 58 32.26 7.94 29.75
N HIS A 59 31.54 9.03 29.97
CA HIS A 59 30.19 9.20 29.45
C HIS A 59 30.17 9.23 27.91
N GLU A 60 31.16 9.84 27.26
CA GLU A 60 31.22 9.94 25.80
C GLU A 60 31.48 8.57 25.14
N GLU A 61 32.39 7.77 25.70
CA GLU A 61 32.68 6.41 25.26
C GLU A 61 31.45 5.50 25.41
N TYR A 62 30.72 5.63 26.53
CA TYR A 62 29.46 4.92 26.73
C TYR A 62 28.41 5.28 25.67
N LEU A 63 28.17 6.57 25.43
CA LEU A 63 27.20 7.02 24.42
C LEU A 63 27.59 6.57 23.01
N LYS A 64 28.88 6.58 22.66
CA LYS A 64 29.38 6.03 21.39
C LYS A 64 29.02 4.55 21.24
N ARG A 65 29.08 3.78 22.33
CA ARG A 65 28.70 2.37 22.34
C ARG A 65 27.20 2.18 22.17
N VAL A 66 26.37 2.98 22.84
CA VAL A 66 24.91 2.98 22.69
C VAL A 66 24.51 3.27 21.24
N ARG A 67 25.17 4.24 20.59
CA ARG A 67 24.92 4.61 19.18
C ARG A 67 25.33 3.54 18.17
N SER A 68 26.33 2.71 18.48
CA SER A 68 27.04 1.90 17.47
C SER A 68 26.22 0.90 16.65
N TYR A 69 25.09 0.40 17.17
CA TYR A 69 24.21 -0.55 16.47
C TYR A 69 22.82 0.02 16.16
N ILE A 70 22.59 1.29 16.49
CA ILE A 70 21.34 1.98 16.17
C ILE A 70 21.49 2.60 14.79
N LYS A 71 20.67 2.16 13.85
CA LYS A 71 20.65 2.73 12.50
C LYS A 71 19.95 4.09 12.54
N VAL A 72 20.62 5.10 12.00
CA VAL A 72 20.11 6.47 11.83
C VAL A 72 19.94 6.77 10.33
N PRO A 73 18.89 6.24 9.68
CA PRO A 73 18.71 6.41 8.24
C PRO A 73 18.30 7.83 7.86
N THR A 74 17.76 8.61 8.80
CA THR A 74 17.37 10.01 8.62
C THR A 74 17.95 10.90 9.73
N LYS A 75 18.12 12.18 9.44
CA LYS A 75 18.55 13.20 10.43
C LYS A 75 17.58 13.32 11.60
N GLU A 76 16.28 13.17 11.37
CA GLU A 76 15.29 13.16 12.46
C GLU A 76 15.57 12.01 13.45
N ILE A 77 15.92 10.82 12.96
CA ILE A 77 16.27 9.67 13.81
C ILE A 77 17.60 9.91 14.53
N GLU A 78 18.54 10.63 13.91
CA GLU A 78 19.79 11.06 14.56
C GLU A 78 19.52 12.05 15.70
N GLU A 79 18.65 13.05 15.49
CA GLU A 79 18.22 13.99 16.54
C GLU A 79 17.44 13.29 17.67
N GLN A 80 16.56 12.35 17.33
CA GLN A 80 15.87 11.52 18.32
C GLN A 80 16.86 10.65 19.09
N LEU A 81 17.91 10.13 18.44
CA LEU A 81 18.96 9.37 19.10
C LEU A 81 19.78 10.26 20.03
N ASP A 82 20.07 11.51 19.65
CA ASP A 82 20.71 12.49 20.52
C ASP A 82 19.84 12.79 21.76
N GLN A 83 18.53 12.97 21.58
CA GLN A 83 17.59 13.14 22.70
C GLN A 83 17.55 11.90 23.60
N PHE A 84 17.52 10.70 23.01
CA PHE A 84 17.59 9.44 23.74
C PHE A 84 18.89 9.31 24.54
N CYS A 85 20.03 9.65 23.95
CA CYS A 85 21.33 9.63 24.60
C CYS A 85 21.40 10.59 25.80
N LYS A 86 20.71 11.74 25.78
CA LYS A 86 20.65 12.66 26.93
C LYS A 86 20.01 12.04 28.18
N MET A 87 19.18 11.01 28.02
CA MET A 87 18.57 10.27 29.13
C MET A 87 19.41 9.06 29.57
N CYS A 88 20.52 8.77 28.88
CA CYS A 88 21.34 7.60 29.14
C CYS A 88 22.56 7.99 30.00
N THR A 89 22.61 7.54 31.25
CA THR A 89 23.78 7.70 32.12
C THR A 89 24.50 6.36 32.33
N TYR A 90 25.70 6.39 32.90
CA TYR A 90 26.52 5.19 33.10
C TYR A 90 27.20 5.20 34.46
N VAL A 91 27.23 4.04 35.12
CA VAL A 91 27.95 3.80 36.37
C VAL A 91 28.83 2.57 36.19
N SER A 92 30.13 2.71 36.48
CA SER A 92 31.04 1.56 36.50
C SER A 92 31.15 0.97 37.90
N GLY A 93 31.11 -0.36 38.00
CA GLY A 93 31.23 -1.09 39.28
C GLY A 93 31.33 -2.60 39.09
N GLN A 94 31.82 -3.30 40.12
CA GLN A 94 31.87 -4.77 40.11
C GLN A 94 30.49 -5.39 40.37
N TYR A 95 30.33 -6.66 40.00
CA TYR A 95 29.03 -7.37 40.15
C TYR A 95 28.87 -8.05 41.50
N ASP A 96 29.94 -8.13 42.29
CA ASP A 96 30.05 -8.85 43.56
C ASP A 96 30.41 -7.96 44.75
N GLU A 97 30.66 -6.66 44.54
CA GLU A 97 31.05 -5.71 45.59
C GLU A 97 29.91 -4.80 46.06
N ASP A 98 29.65 -4.76 47.36
CA ASP A 98 28.60 -3.93 47.97
C ASP A 98 28.80 -2.43 47.67
N ASP A 99 30.03 -1.92 47.81
CA ASP A 99 30.36 -0.52 47.56
C ASP A 99 29.99 -0.07 46.15
N SER A 100 30.13 -0.96 45.16
CA SER A 100 29.78 -0.69 43.77
C SER A 100 28.25 -0.51 43.60
N PHE A 101 27.44 -1.34 44.26
CA PHE A 101 25.97 -1.20 44.22
C PHE A 101 25.45 -0.07 45.11
N ILE A 102 26.12 0.24 46.22
CA ILE A 102 25.83 1.44 47.02
C ILE A 102 26.06 2.69 46.17
N ASN A 103 27.14 2.73 45.38
CA ASN A 103 27.39 3.83 44.46
C ASN A 103 26.33 3.91 43.35
N LEU A 104 25.92 2.77 42.78
CA LEU A 104 24.79 2.71 41.85
C LEU A 104 23.52 3.28 42.50
N ASN A 105 23.18 2.85 43.71
CA ASN A 105 21.99 3.33 44.41
C ASN A 105 22.02 4.84 44.69
N LYS A 106 23.18 5.40 45.07
CA LYS A 106 23.35 6.86 45.23
C LYS A 106 23.06 7.61 43.93
N HIS A 107 23.50 7.05 42.79
CA HIS A 107 23.20 7.62 41.47
C HIS A 107 21.72 7.50 41.10
N LEU A 108 21.06 6.39 41.45
CA LEU A 108 19.61 6.24 41.26
C LEU A 108 18.83 7.24 42.13
N GLU A 109 19.18 7.37 43.41
CA GLU A 109 18.54 8.30 44.35
C GLU A 109 18.73 9.76 43.93
N SER A 110 19.88 10.14 43.34
CA SER A 110 20.10 11.51 42.86
C SER A 110 19.19 11.86 41.67
N ILE A 111 18.91 10.89 40.78
CA ILE A 111 17.94 11.03 39.69
C ILE A 111 16.52 11.14 40.24
N GLU A 112 16.17 10.32 41.24
CA GLU A 112 14.84 10.28 41.84
C GLU A 112 14.51 11.56 42.62
N GLN A 113 15.47 12.13 43.35
CA GLN A 113 15.29 13.39 44.11
C GLN A 113 14.89 14.59 43.24
N GLY A 114 15.27 14.57 41.95
CA GLY A 114 14.91 15.62 41.00
C GLY A 114 13.48 15.56 40.46
N ARG A 115 12.68 14.55 40.85
CA ARG A 115 11.36 14.27 40.28
C ARG A 115 10.21 14.66 41.22
N GLN A 116 9.04 14.96 40.65
CA GLN A 116 7.83 15.31 41.40
C GLN A 116 7.13 14.10 42.06
N GLY A 117 7.38 12.89 41.55
CA GLY A 117 6.80 11.65 42.06
C GLY A 117 7.43 11.21 43.39
N LYS A 118 6.61 10.65 44.29
CA LYS A 118 7.07 10.10 45.59
C LYS A 118 7.46 8.63 45.55
N GLU A 119 7.16 7.92 44.45
CA GLU A 119 7.45 6.50 44.29
C GLU A 119 8.75 6.30 43.50
N GLN A 120 9.51 5.26 43.83
CA GLN A 120 10.76 4.88 43.18
C GLN A 120 10.49 3.65 42.30
N ASN A 121 10.18 3.87 41.03
CA ASN A 121 9.91 2.79 40.09
C ASN A 121 11.20 2.40 39.34
N ARG A 122 11.65 1.14 39.48
CA ARG A 122 12.93 0.67 38.95
C ARG A 122 12.75 -0.63 38.15
N VAL A 123 13.29 -0.66 36.92
CA VAL A 123 13.35 -1.88 36.10
C VAL A 123 14.80 -2.26 35.85
N PHE A 124 15.19 -3.45 36.28
CA PHE A 124 16.55 -3.98 36.15
C PHE A 124 16.60 -4.98 34.99
N TYR A 125 17.27 -4.62 33.89
CA TYR A 125 17.51 -5.52 32.77
C TYR A 125 18.86 -6.21 32.93
N MET A 126 18.86 -7.52 33.15
CA MET A 126 20.07 -8.33 33.34
C MET A 126 20.63 -8.84 32.01
N ALA A 127 21.32 -7.99 31.26
CA ALA A 127 22.08 -8.40 30.06
C ALA A 127 23.45 -8.99 30.45
N LEU A 128 23.43 -9.97 31.34
CA LEU A 128 24.60 -10.56 32.00
C LEU A 128 24.73 -12.06 31.68
N PRO A 129 25.92 -12.66 31.87
CA PRO A 129 26.04 -14.11 31.83
C PRO A 129 25.39 -14.77 33.07
N PRO A 130 24.90 -16.02 32.96
CA PRO A 130 24.24 -16.72 34.07
C PRO A 130 25.09 -16.85 35.34
N SER A 131 26.41 -16.91 35.19
CA SER A 131 27.34 -17.09 36.31
C SER A 131 27.30 -15.97 37.34
N VAL A 132 26.81 -14.78 36.97
CA VAL A 132 26.69 -13.63 37.89
C VAL A 132 25.24 -13.29 38.22
N PHE A 133 24.25 -14.06 37.74
CA PHE A 133 22.84 -13.74 37.94
C PHE A 133 22.45 -13.70 39.41
N ILE A 134 22.82 -14.74 40.16
CA ILE A 134 22.46 -14.86 41.58
C ILE A 134 23.11 -13.72 42.38
N THR A 135 24.42 -13.54 42.23
CA THR A 135 25.18 -12.49 42.93
C THR A 135 24.61 -11.11 42.65
N VAL A 136 24.34 -10.78 41.38
CA VAL A 136 23.77 -9.47 41.03
C VAL A 136 22.35 -9.31 41.55
N SER A 137 21.54 -10.37 41.52
CA SER A 137 20.18 -10.36 42.05
C SER A 137 20.15 -10.06 43.56
N GLU A 138 21.04 -10.71 44.33
CA GLU A 138 21.23 -10.46 45.76
C GLU A 138 21.71 -9.02 46.03
N GLN A 139 22.69 -8.56 45.25
CA GLN A 139 23.22 -7.21 45.38
C GLN A 139 22.18 -6.14 45.07
N LEU A 140 21.38 -6.32 44.02
CA LEU A 140 20.26 -5.45 43.69
C LEU A 140 19.22 -5.44 44.81
N LYS A 141 18.84 -6.61 45.34
CA LYS A 141 17.84 -6.71 46.40
C LYS A 141 18.29 -6.00 47.69
N ARG A 142 19.56 -6.16 48.06
CA ARG A 142 20.12 -5.60 49.28
C ARG A 142 20.39 -4.10 49.20
N ASN A 143 20.93 -3.63 48.07
CA ASN A 143 21.49 -2.27 47.96
C ASN A 143 20.70 -1.33 47.06
N CYS A 144 19.93 -1.83 46.08
CA CYS A 144 19.26 -1.02 45.05
C CYS A 144 17.75 -1.23 44.98
N TYR A 145 17.17 -2.05 45.85
CA TYR A 145 15.73 -2.29 45.86
C TYR A 145 14.99 -1.04 46.39
N PRO A 146 13.95 -0.54 45.68
CA PRO A 146 13.27 0.69 46.06
C PRO A 146 12.55 0.54 47.41
N LYS A 147 12.52 1.62 48.20
CA LYS A 147 11.83 1.64 49.51
C LYS A 147 10.32 1.87 49.38
N SER A 148 9.91 2.47 48.26
CA SER A 148 8.53 2.78 47.88
C SER A 148 8.43 2.72 46.36
N GLY A 149 7.37 2.15 45.79
CA GLY A 149 7.23 1.98 44.34
C GLY A 149 7.44 0.54 43.88
N LEU A 150 7.59 0.35 42.56
CA LEU A 150 7.67 -0.97 41.91
C LEU A 150 9.11 -1.31 41.51
N ALA A 151 9.48 -2.58 41.69
CA ALA A 151 10.73 -3.15 41.20
C ALA A 151 10.42 -4.31 40.25
N ARG A 152 11.05 -4.33 39.08
CA ARG A 152 10.96 -5.46 38.13
C ARG A 152 12.33 -5.87 37.67
N ILE A 153 12.54 -7.17 37.49
CA ILE A 153 13.80 -7.75 37.02
C ILE A 153 13.56 -8.56 35.75
N ILE A 154 14.24 -8.18 34.68
CA ILE A 154 14.18 -8.85 33.38
C ILE A 154 15.43 -9.71 33.26
N VAL A 155 15.24 -11.02 33.10
CA VAL A 155 16.32 -12.02 33.09
C VAL A 155 16.37 -12.77 31.76
N GLU A 156 17.57 -13.00 31.27
CA GLU A 156 17.84 -13.65 29.98
C GLU A 156 18.18 -15.13 30.14
N LYS A 157 17.94 -15.91 29.08
CA LYS A 157 18.36 -17.32 29.03
C LYS A 157 19.91 -17.45 29.03
N PRO A 158 20.49 -18.58 29.47
CA PRO A 158 19.86 -19.83 29.89
C PRO A 158 19.38 -19.87 31.36
N PHE A 159 18.25 -20.54 31.59
CA PHE A 159 17.66 -20.75 32.91
C PHE A 159 17.95 -22.18 33.42
N GLY A 160 19.23 -22.47 33.66
CA GLY A 160 19.72 -23.83 33.92
C GLY A 160 20.12 -24.58 32.64
N LYS A 161 20.68 -25.78 32.81
CA LYS A 161 21.05 -26.73 31.73
C LYS A 161 20.20 -28.01 31.76
N ASP A 162 19.48 -28.22 32.85
CA ASP A 162 18.61 -29.34 33.14
C ASP A 162 17.62 -28.96 34.27
N LEU A 163 16.75 -29.89 34.64
CA LEU A 163 15.76 -29.69 35.69
C LEU A 163 16.38 -29.31 37.05
N GLN A 164 17.50 -29.93 37.43
CA GLN A 164 18.09 -29.72 38.75
C GLN A 164 18.75 -28.33 38.83
N SER A 165 19.60 -28.01 37.86
CA SER A 165 20.25 -26.70 37.77
C SER A 165 19.26 -25.55 37.59
N SER A 166 18.12 -25.79 36.91
CA SER A 166 17.03 -24.81 36.81
C SER A 166 16.35 -24.57 38.16
N ARG A 167 16.06 -25.64 38.92
CA ARG A 167 15.52 -25.54 40.29
C ARG A 167 16.48 -24.85 41.25
N ASP A 168 17.78 -25.10 41.11
CA ASP A 168 18.78 -24.48 41.96
C ASP A 168 18.92 -22.97 41.67
N LEU A 169 18.83 -22.57 40.40
CA LEU A 169 18.72 -21.17 40.01
C LEU A 169 17.47 -20.52 40.61
N GLN A 170 16.32 -21.20 40.53
CA GLN A 170 15.07 -20.68 41.07
C GLN A 170 15.13 -20.49 42.58
N LYS A 171 15.59 -21.51 43.33
CA LYS A 171 15.76 -21.44 44.79
C LYS A 171 16.66 -20.29 45.23
N ALA A 172 17.61 -19.87 44.39
CA ALA A 172 18.49 -18.75 44.68
C ALA A 172 17.82 -17.38 44.38
N LEU A 173 16.84 -17.33 43.49
CA LEU A 173 16.10 -16.10 43.15
C LEU A 173 14.89 -15.87 44.07
N ASP A 174 14.19 -16.93 44.50
CA ASP A 174 12.96 -16.86 45.30
C ASP A 174 13.06 -16.00 46.58
N PRO A 175 14.16 -16.04 47.36
CA PRO A 175 14.27 -15.21 48.57
C PRO A 175 14.36 -13.72 48.26
N ASN A 176 14.80 -13.37 47.05
CA ASN A 176 15.15 -12.01 46.65
C ASN A 176 14.01 -11.33 45.86
N TRP A 177 13.26 -12.07 45.06
CA TRP A 177 12.26 -11.51 44.14
C TRP A 177 10.99 -12.34 44.15
N LYS A 178 9.84 -11.66 44.11
CA LYS A 178 8.57 -12.35 43.91
C LYS A 178 8.39 -12.69 42.43
N GLU A 179 7.60 -13.71 42.13
CA GLU A 179 7.33 -14.13 40.75
C GLU A 179 6.69 -13.00 39.90
N GLU A 180 5.86 -12.14 40.49
CA GLU A 180 5.28 -10.94 39.85
C GLU A 180 6.32 -9.86 39.48
N GLU A 181 7.53 -9.94 40.03
CA GLU A 181 8.63 -9.01 39.76
C GLU A 181 9.59 -9.57 38.70
N ILE A 182 9.53 -10.89 38.41
CA ILE A 182 10.48 -11.58 37.54
C ILE A 182 9.91 -11.75 36.12
N PHE A 183 10.69 -11.31 35.14
CA PHE A 183 10.36 -11.37 33.72
C PHE A 183 11.42 -12.20 32.99
N ARG A 184 11.20 -13.53 32.89
CA ARG A 184 12.09 -14.46 32.19
C ARG A 184 11.86 -14.40 30.69
N ILE A 185 12.84 -13.87 29.95
CA ILE A 185 12.73 -13.68 28.50
C ILE A 185 12.85 -15.01 27.76
N ASP A 186 11.82 -15.31 26.99
CA ASP A 186 11.95 -16.05 25.75
C ASP A 186 11.56 -15.11 24.59
N HIS A 187 12.55 -14.67 23.82
CA HIS A 187 12.32 -13.71 22.74
C HIS A 187 11.41 -14.23 21.61
N TYR A 188 11.13 -15.53 21.51
CA TYR A 188 10.14 -16.02 20.55
C TYR A 188 8.71 -15.63 20.93
N LEU A 189 8.40 -15.51 22.23
CA LEU A 189 7.10 -15.02 22.70
C LEU A 189 6.85 -13.55 22.34
N GLY A 190 7.91 -12.78 22.09
CA GLY A 190 7.82 -11.41 21.60
C GLY A 190 7.59 -11.27 20.09
N LYS A 191 7.66 -12.38 19.32
CA LYS A 191 7.48 -12.31 17.87
C LYS A 191 6.01 -12.16 17.50
N GLU A 192 5.74 -11.28 16.56
CA GLU A 192 4.39 -10.92 16.10
C GLU A 192 3.52 -12.15 15.79
N MET A 193 4.04 -13.07 14.98
CA MET A 193 3.31 -14.27 14.56
C MET A 193 3.07 -15.28 15.69
N VAL A 194 3.90 -15.26 16.73
CA VAL A 194 3.71 -16.09 17.93
C VAL A 194 2.60 -15.50 18.79
N LYS A 195 2.60 -14.17 19.00
CA LYS A 195 1.50 -13.46 19.69
C LYS A 195 0.18 -13.62 18.95
N ASN A 196 0.20 -13.66 17.62
CA ASN A 196 -1.00 -13.84 16.80
C ASN A 196 -1.65 -15.23 16.93
N ILE A 197 -0.97 -16.26 17.48
CA ILE A 197 -1.54 -17.61 17.63
C ILE A 197 -2.83 -17.58 18.47
N LEU A 198 -2.84 -16.83 19.58
CA LEU A 198 -4.02 -16.74 20.45
C LEU A 198 -5.21 -16.11 19.72
N ILE A 199 -4.95 -15.03 18.95
CA ILE A 199 -5.99 -14.33 18.18
C ILE A 199 -6.51 -15.22 17.05
N LEU A 200 -5.63 -15.91 16.32
CA LEU A 200 -6.01 -16.84 15.27
C LEU A 200 -6.92 -17.95 15.81
N ARG A 201 -6.56 -18.56 16.94
CA ARG A 201 -7.30 -19.69 17.51
C ARG A 201 -8.62 -19.28 18.14
N PHE A 202 -8.61 -18.28 19.02
CA PHE A 202 -9.78 -17.97 19.86
C PHE A 202 -10.61 -16.80 19.35
N GLY A 203 -10.11 -16.02 18.38
CA GLY A 203 -10.85 -14.97 17.69
C GLY A 203 -11.62 -15.44 16.46
N ASN A 204 -11.42 -16.70 16.01
CA ASN A 204 -12.03 -17.23 14.80
C ASN A 204 -12.72 -18.58 15.06
N GLU A 205 -14.04 -18.62 14.91
CA GLU A 205 -14.84 -19.80 15.22
C GLU A 205 -14.47 -21.03 14.38
N PHE A 206 -14.18 -20.83 13.08
CA PHE A 206 -13.86 -21.94 12.18
C PHE A 206 -12.49 -22.59 12.51
N PHE A 207 -11.51 -21.80 12.96
CA PHE A 207 -10.25 -22.35 13.46
C PHE A 207 -10.50 -23.09 14.76
N ASN A 208 -11.20 -22.49 15.71
CA ASN A 208 -11.52 -23.11 16.99
C ASN A 208 -12.21 -24.49 16.83
N ALA A 209 -13.19 -24.59 15.93
CA ALA A 209 -13.93 -25.82 15.65
C ALA A 209 -13.05 -26.96 15.09
N THR A 210 -12.03 -26.61 14.30
CA THR A 210 -11.13 -27.58 13.65
C THR A 210 -9.84 -27.85 14.45
N TRP A 211 -9.64 -27.19 15.59
CA TRP A 211 -8.41 -27.25 16.37
C TRP A 211 -8.35 -28.42 17.37
N ASN A 212 -8.49 -29.66 16.87
CA ASN A 212 -8.52 -30.87 17.71
C ASN A 212 -8.14 -32.14 16.92
N ARG A 213 -7.91 -33.23 17.65
CA ARG A 213 -7.58 -34.58 17.14
C ARG A 213 -8.56 -35.15 16.12
N HIS A 214 -9.78 -34.64 16.01
CA HIS A 214 -10.73 -35.15 15.01
C HIS A 214 -10.38 -34.65 13.61
N HIS A 215 -9.79 -33.45 13.50
CA HIS A 215 -9.51 -32.78 12.23
C HIS A 215 -8.01 -32.67 11.93
N ILE A 216 -7.17 -32.53 12.97
CA ILE A 216 -5.71 -32.42 12.83
C ILE A 216 -5.09 -33.82 12.86
N ASP A 217 -4.16 -34.08 11.94
CA ASP A 217 -3.38 -35.30 11.88
C ASP A 217 -2.04 -35.14 12.60
N ASN A 218 -1.28 -34.09 12.28
CA ASN A 218 -0.01 -33.78 12.93
C ASN A 218 0.25 -32.26 12.98
N VAL A 219 1.04 -31.84 13.95
CA VAL A 219 1.52 -30.46 14.10
C VAL A 219 3.04 -30.46 14.01
N GLN A 220 3.60 -29.52 13.25
CA GLN A 220 5.04 -29.39 13.08
C GLN A 220 5.49 -27.99 13.44
N ILE A 221 6.59 -27.89 14.18
CA ILE A 221 7.23 -26.62 14.49
C ILE A 221 8.68 -26.73 14.06
N THR A 222 9.07 -25.88 13.12
CA THR A 222 10.37 -25.95 12.45
C THR A 222 11.15 -24.68 12.70
N PHE A 223 12.42 -24.83 13.08
CA PHE A 223 13.43 -23.79 13.18
C PHE A 223 14.65 -24.18 12.36
N LYS A 224 15.10 -23.29 11.48
CA LYS A 224 16.24 -23.52 10.59
C LYS A 224 17.07 -22.25 10.51
N GLU A 225 18.38 -22.42 10.62
CA GLU A 225 19.37 -21.38 10.38
C GLU A 225 20.35 -21.81 9.29
N PRO A 226 20.66 -20.93 8.31
CA PRO A 226 21.57 -21.26 7.21
C PRO A 226 23.05 -21.04 7.57
N PHE A 227 23.33 -20.57 8.78
CA PHE A 227 24.66 -20.36 9.32
C PHE A 227 25.00 -21.42 10.38
N GLY A 228 26.29 -21.71 10.56
CA GLY A 228 26.79 -22.65 11.57
C GLY A 228 26.93 -21.98 12.94
N THR A 229 27.93 -22.40 13.72
CA THR A 229 28.25 -21.78 15.02
C THR A 229 29.12 -20.53 14.94
N GLU A 230 29.64 -20.18 13.76
CA GLU A 230 30.36 -18.92 13.46
C GLU A 230 31.41 -18.54 14.53
N GLY A 231 32.27 -19.49 14.92
CA GLY A 231 33.34 -19.29 15.91
C GLY A 231 32.88 -19.26 17.37
N ARG A 232 31.60 -19.54 17.63
CA ARG A 232 31.03 -19.76 18.98
C ARG A 232 30.79 -21.25 19.26
N GLY A 233 31.47 -22.13 18.52
CA GLY A 233 31.31 -23.57 18.61
C GLY A 233 31.48 -24.11 20.03
N GLY A 234 32.52 -23.67 20.74
CA GLY A 234 32.81 -24.11 22.11
C GLY A 234 31.71 -23.76 23.13
N TYR A 235 31.09 -22.57 23.01
CA TYR A 235 29.92 -22.24 23.85
C TYR A 235 28.70 -23.09 23.47
N PHE A 236 28.45 -23.27 22.18
CA PHE A 236 27.31 -24.08 21.72
C PHE A 236 27.47 -25.56 22.09
N ASP A 237 28.71 -26.07 22.16
CA ASP A 237 29.03 -27.46 22.50
C ASP A 237 28.51 -27.87 23.89
N GLU A 238 28.50 -26.93 24.84
CA GLU A 238 28.00 -27.18 26.20
C GLU A 238 26.48 -27.32 26.30
N PHE A 239 25.73 -26.88 25.28
CA PHE A 239 24.26 -26.81 25.34
C PHE A 239 23.60 -27.68 24.28
N GLY A 240 24.08 -27.59 23.03
CA GLY A 240 23.49 -28.21 21.85
C GLY A 240 22.14 -27.62 21.43
N ILE A 241 21.65 -28.07 20.27
CA ILE A 241 20.44 -27.50 19.65
C ILE A 241 19.17 -27.69 20.49
N ILE A 242 19.13 -28.76 21.30
CA ILE A 242 17.97 -29.09 22.13
C ILE A 242 17.78 -28.04 23.23
N ARG A 243 18.85 -27.68 23.95
CA ARG A 243 18.80 -26.64 25.00
C ARG A 243 18.76 -25.23 24.41
N ASP A 244 19.44 -25.00 23.28
CA ASP A 244 19.50 -23.67 22.67
C ASP A 244 18.14 -23.21 22.13
N VAL A 245 17.37 -24.12 21.50
CA VAL A 245 16.17 -23.76 20.72
C VAL A 245 14.93 -24.63 21.02
N MET A 246 15.07 -25.93 21.27
CA MET A 246 13.90 -26.81 21.38
C MET A 246 13.17 -26.69 22.72
N GLN A 247 13.92 -26.78 23.82
CA GLN A 247 13.38 -26.76 25.18
C GLN A 247 12.71 -25.42 25.51
N ASN A 248 13.15 -24.33 24.88
CA ASN A 248 12.60 -22.99 25.04
C ASN A 248 11.68 -22.64 23.86
N HIS A 249 12.22 -22.05 22.78
CA HIS A 249 11.47 -21.40 21.71
C HIS A 249 10.40 -22.29 21.07
N LEU A 250 10.76 -23.51 20.68
CA LEU A 250 9.80 -24.40 20.03
C LEU A 250 8.74 -24.91 20.99
N LEU A 251 9.12 -25.22 22.24
CA LEU A 251 8.18 -25.65 23.26
C LEU A 251 7.22 -24.53 23.65
N GLN A 252 7.70 -23.29 23.76
CA GLN A 252 6.87 -22.11 24.00
C GLN A 252 5.80 -21.94 22.91
N VAL A 253 6.20 -22.02 21.65
CA VAL A 253 5.24 -22.00 20.52
C VAL A 253 4.28 -23.18 20.59
N LEU A 254 4.75 -24.39 20.95
CA LEU A 254 3.89 -25.56 21.15
C LEU A 254 2.81 -25.31 22.20
N THR A 255 3.16 -24.75 23.36
CA THR A 255 2.17 -24.48 24.43
C THR A 255 1.07 -23.55 23.94
N LEU A 256 1.39 -22.48 23.21
CA LEU A 256 0.40 -21.55 22.65
C LEU A 256 -0.48 -22.19 21.57
N LEU A 257 0.06 -23.13 20.79
CA LEU A 257 -0.71 -23.91 19.81
C LEU A 257 -1.64 -24.91 20.47
N ALA A 258 -1.24 -25.50 21.59
CA ALA A 258 -1.93 -26.65 22.18
C ALA A 258 -2.83 -26.32 23.38
N MET A 259 -2.63 -25.18 24.04
CA MET A 259 -3.38 -24.78 25.24
C MET A 259 -4.89 -24.72 25.01
N GLU A 260 -5.68 -24.96 26.05
CA GLU A 260 -7.13 -24.73 25.98
C GLU A 260 -7.42 -23.23 25.90
N ARG A 261 -8.70 -22.89 25.65
CA ARG A 261 -9.14 -21.50 25.69
C ARG A 261 -9.01 -21.00 27.15
N PRO A 262 -8.19 -19.96 27.40
CA PRO A 262 -8.05 -19.44 28.75
C PRO A 262 -9.36 -18.76 29.20
N ILE A 263 -9.55 -18.68 30.52
CA ILE A 263 -10.75 -18.07 31.13
C ILE A 263 -10.87 -16.59 30.71
N SER A 264 -9.74 -15.89 30.66
CA SER A 264 -9.63 -14.53 30.15
C SER A 264 -8.28 -14.29 29.48
N PHE A 265 -8.04 -13.07 29.01
CA PHE A 265 -6.72 -12.62 28.51
C PHE A 265 -5.80 -12.11 29.63
N SER A 266 -6.12 -12.39 30.90
CA SER A 266 -5.19 -12.11 31.99
C SER A 266 -3.93 -12.97 31.86
N SER A 267 -2.79 -12.44 32.31
CA SER A 267 -1.50 -13.11 32.17
C SER A 267 -1.45 -14.45 32.90
N GLU A 268 -2.09 -14.58 34.07
CA GLU A 268 -2.15 -15.85 34.80
C GLU A 268 -3.00 -16.89 34.08
N ASP A 269 -4.19 -16.51 33.60
CA ASP A 269 -5.09 -17.46 32.92
C ASP A 269 -4.43 -18.04 31.66
N ILE A 270 -3.64 -17.24 30.94
CA ILE A 270 -2.87 -17.71 29.77
C ILE A 270 -1.76 -18.66 30.23
N ARG A 271 -0.98 -18.29 31.25
CA ARG A 271 0.15 -19.09 31.73
C ARG A 271 -0.29 -20.42 32.35
N ASP A 272 -1.42 -20.43 33.06
CA ASP A 272 -2.00 -21.65 33.64
C ASP A 272 -2.34 -22.67 32.56
N GLU A 273 -2.93 -22.22 31.44
CA GLU A 273 -3.23 -23.12 30.32
C GLU A 273 -1.99 -23.58 29.54
N LYS A 274 -0.92 -22.78 29.48
CA LYS A 274 0.39 -23.23 28.97
C LYS A 274 0.98 -24.33 29.85
N VAL A 275 0.99 -24.13 31.18
CA VAL A 275 1.50 -25.12 32.15
C VAL A 275 0.68 -26.40 32.11
N ARG A 276 -0.65 -26.29 31.94
CA ARG A 276 -1.55 -27.45 31.81
C ARG A 276 -1.14 -28.36 30.66
N VAL A 277 -0.76 -27.79 29.51
CA VAL A 277 -0.22 -28.55 28.38
C VAL A 277 1.07 -29.27 28.75
N LEU A 278 2.05 -28.54 29.31
CA LEU A 278 3.34 -29.12 29.67
C LEU A 278 3.21 -30.25 30.68
N ARG A 279 2.29 -30.12 31.64
CA ARG A 279 2.00 -31.18 32.62
C ARG A 279 1.44 -32.44 31.97
N ALA A 280 0.66 -32.29 30.90
CA ALA A 280 0.10 -33.40 30.11
C ALA A 280 1.11 -34.05 29.14
N MET A 281 2.31 -33.49 28.99
CA MET A 281 3.38 -34.08 28.18
C MET A 281 4.25 -35.04 29.02
N GLY A 282 4.56 -36.20 28.45
CA GLY A 282 5.57 -37.11 29.00
C GLY A 282 6.99 -36.67 28.66
N ALA A 283 7.98 -37.32 29.29
CA ALA A 283 9.38 -37.18 28.87
C ALA A 283 9.57 -37.63 27.42
N ILE A 284 10.46 -36.98 26.68
CA ILE A 284 10.75 -37.34 25.29
C ILE A 284 11.48 -38.69 25.26
N GLU A 285 10.91 -39.66 24.56
CA GLU A 285 11.49 -40.99 24.43
C GLU A 285 12.57 -41.00 23.33
N PRO A 286 13.77 -41.58 23.56
CA PRO A 286 14.85 -41.60 22.57
C PRO A 286 14.47 -42.18 21.19
N LYS A 287 13.54 -43.16 21.15
CA LYS A 287 13.06 -43.75 19.88
C LYS A 287 12.30 -42.76 18.99
N ASN A 288 11.79 -41.68 19.56
CA ASN A 288 11.05 -40.62 18.88
C ASN A 288 11.97 -39.44 18.52
N VAL A 289 13.29 -39.64 18.45
CA VAL A 289 14.28 -38.59 18.25
C VAL A 289 15.28 -39.02 17.18
N ILE A 290 15.61 -38.08 16.30
CA ILE A 290 16.79 -38.14 15.44
C ILE A 290 17.66 -36.92 15.71
N ILE A 291 18.97 -37.13 15.76
CA ILE A 291 19.96 -36.07 15.95
C ILE A 291 20.96 -36.07 14.79
N GLY A 292 21.50 -34.89 14.49
CA GLY A 292 22.52 -34.74 13.47
C GLY A 292 23.56 -33.69 13.83
N GLN A 293 24.70 -33.76 13.15
CA GLN A 293 25.81 -32.80 13.25
C GLN A 293 26.24 -32.40 11.82
N TYR A 294 26.40 -31.11 11.55
CA TYR A 294 26.73 -30.68 10.19
C TYR A 294 28.18 -30.96 9.83
N GLY A 295 28.38 -31.58 8.67
CA GLY A 295 29.66 -31.75 8.00
C GLY A 295 29.98 -30.60 7.06
N ARG A 296 31.01 -30.76 6.23
CA ARG A 296 31.36 -29.78 5.19
C ARG A 296 30.20 -29.56 4.22
N SER A 297 30.17 -28.39 3.57
CA SER A 297 29.30 -28.20 2.42
C SER A 297 29.76 -29.08 1.25
N LEU A 298 28.82 -29.43 0.36
CA LEU A 298 29.10 -30.31 -0.78
C LEU A 298 30.15 -29.73 -1.75
N ASP A 299 30.24 -28.40 -1.84
CA ASP A 299 31.23 -27.67 -2.62
C ASP A 299 32.56 -27.43 -1.87
N GLY A 300 32.64 -27.84 -0.60
CA GLY A 300 33.82 -27.67 0.27
C GLY A 300 34.08 -26.23 0.72
N SER A 301 33.20 -25.27 0.42
CA SER A 301 33.41 -23.85 0.73
C SER A 301 33.16 -23.50 2.20
N LYS A 302 32.38 -24.32 2.92
CA LYS A 302 32.04 -24.14 4.34
C LYS A 302 32.55 -25.31 5.19
N PRO A 303 33.20 -25.04 6.33
CA PRO A 303 33.74 -26.08 7.21
C PRO A 303 32.64 -26.84 7.96
N GLY A 304 32.93 -28.08 8.36
CA GLY A 304 32.07 -28.84 9.27
C GLY A 304 32.15 -28.35 10.72
N TYR A 305 31.28 -28.84 11.59
CA TYR A 305 31.23 -28.43 13.00
C TYR A 305 32.53 -28.72 13.76
N LEU A 306 33.11 -29.91 13.55
CA LEU A 306 34.36 -30.36 14.19
C LEU A 306 35.62 -29.66 13.65
N GLU A 307 35.49 -28.88 12.58
CA GLU A 307 36.58 -28.06 12.04
C GLU A 307 36.66 -26.68 12.71
N ASP A 308 35.68 -26.30 13.53
CA ASP A 308 35.78 -25.13 14.41
C ASP A 308 36.83 -25.42 15.50
N ASP A 309 37.87 -24.59 15.59
CA ASP A 309 38.98 -24.75 16.54
C ASP A 309 38.53 -24.67 18.01
N THR A 310 37.35 -24.08 18.27
CA THR A 310 36.77 -23.99 19.61
C THR A 310 36.00 -25.24 20.03
N VAL A 311 35.80 -26.21 19.12
CA VAL A 311 35.01 -27.43 19.34
C VAL A 311 35.94 -28.62 19.54
N PRO A 312 35.71 -29.49 20.56
CA PRO A 312 36.43 -30.74 20.71
C PRO A 312 36.29 -31.63 19.47
N LYS A 313 37.40 -32.21 18.99
CA LYS A 313 37.42 -33.03 17.76
C LYS A 313 36.55 -34.29 17.82
N GLU A 314 36.22 -34.76 19.02
CA GLU A 314 35.35 -35.90 19.27
C GLU A 314 33.94 -35.48 19.73
N SER A 315 33.59 -34.20 19.59
CA SER A 315 32.28 -33.70 20.04
C SER A 315 31.13 -34.45 19.38
N ARG A 316 30.17 -34.87 20.22
CA ARG A 316 28.90 -35.46 19.82
C ARG A 316 27.74 -34.47 19.95
N CYS A 317 28.03 -33.17 20.07
CA CYS A 317 27.00 -32.16 20.23
C CYS A 317 26.07 -32.12 19.00
N PRO A 318 24.74 -32.28 19.17
CA PRO A 318 23.80 -32.22 18.08
C PRO A 318 23.59 -30.77 17.62
N THR A 319 23.88 -30.50 16.34
CA THR A 319 23.57 -29.23 15.67
C THR A 319 22.22 -29.26 14.95
N PHE A 320 21.62 -30.44 14.84
CA PHE A 320 20.27 -30.70 14.36
C PHE A 320 19.57 -31.70 15.27
N CYS A 321 18.28 -31.51 15.48
CA CYS A 321 17.41 -32.49 16.11
C CYS A 321 16.03 -32.44 15.45
N ALA A 322 15.40 -33.60 15.27
CA ALA A 322 13.97 -33.72 15.07
C ALA A 322 13.40 -34.71 16.09
N LEU A 323 12.35 -34.30 16.79
CA LEU A 323 11.73 -35.12 17.82
C LEU A 323 10.21 -35.07 17.73
N VAL A 324 9.55 -36.09 18.29
CA VAL A 324 8.09 -36.14 18.38
C VAL A 324 7.65 -36.17 19.83
N ALA A 325 6.77 -35.24 20.17
CA ALA A 325 6.11 -35.15 21.47
C ALA A 325 4.62 -35.45 21.35
N TYR A 326 4.02 -35.89 22.45
CA TYR A 326 2.59 -36.15 22.55
C TYR A 326 2.03 -35.46 23.79
N ILE A 327 0.80 -34.94 23.66
CA ILE A 327 0.08 -34.25 24.73
C ILE A 327 -1.08 -35.16 25.14
N LYS A 328 -1.04 -35.69 26.36
CA LYS A 328 -2.02 -36.66 26.86
C LYS A 328 -3.24 -35.94 27.44
N ASN A 329 -4.05 -35.35 26.57
CA ASN A 329 -5.34 -34.76 26.92
C ASN A 329 -6.40 -35.05 25.84
N GLU A 330 -7.67 -34.74 26.12
CA GLU A 330 -8.78 -35.04 25.21
C GLU A 330 -8.60 -34.44 23.80
N ARG A 331 -8.12 -33.19 23.73
CA ARG A 331 -7.96 -32.45 22.47
C ARG A 331 -6.88 -33.04 21.56
N TRP A 332 -5.77 -33.51 22.11
CA TRP A 332 -4.55 -33.86 21.37
C TRP A 332 -4.15 -35.34 21.44
N ASP A 333 -4.94 -36.17 22.11
CA ASP A 333 -4.66 -37.59 22.22
C ASP A 333 -4.46 -38.24 20.84
N GLY A 334 -3.30 -38.89 20.68
CA GLY A 334 -2.84 -39.52 19.44
C GLY A 334 -2.27 -38.58 18.36
N VAL A 335 -2.27 -37.26 18.55
CA VAL A 335 -1.72 -36.30 17.57
C VAL A 335 -0.22 -36.07 17.83
N PRO A 336 0.69 -36.42 16.90
CA PRO A 336 2.11 -36.15 17.05
C PRO A 336 2.45 -34.66 16.84
N PHE A 337 3.22 -34.11 17.77
CA PHE A 337 3.87 -32.80 17.64
C PHE A 337 5.33 -32.98 17.26
N ILE A 338 5.66 -32.69 16.01
CA ILE A 338 7.00 -32.87 15.43
C ILE A 338 7.78 -31.55 15.56
N LEU A 339 8.80 -31.54 16.40
CA LEU A 339 9.69 -30.39 16.58
C LEU A 339 10.98 -30.61 15.81
N LYS A 340 11.38 -29.64 14.98
CA LYS A 340 12.60 -29.69 14.16
C LYS A 340 13.42 -28.43 14.39
N ALA A 341 14.68 -28.57 14.78
CA ALA A 341 15.59 -27.44 14.94
C ALA A 341 16.98 -27.81 14.39
N GLY A 342 17.62 -26.90 13.66
CA GLY A 342 19.01 -27.08 13.29
C GLY A 342 19.70 -25.86 12.70
N LYS A 343 21.03 -25.91 12.73
CA LYS A 343 21.97 -24.94 12.15
C LYS A 343 22.59 -25.48 10.86
N ALA A 344 23.22 -24.60 10.08
CA ALA A 344 23.84 -24.94 8.79
C ALA A 344 22.88 -25.64 7.81
N LEU A 345 21.61 -25.23 7.77
CA LEU A 345 20.59 -25.78 6.89
C LEU A 345 20.43 -24.96 5.59
N ASN A 346 19.57 -25.39 4.69
CA ASN A 346 19.38 -24.76 3.37
C ASN A 346 18.78 -23.34 3.38
N GLU A 347 18.17 -22.90 4.47
CA GLU A 347 17.45 -21.61 4.54
C GLU A 347 17.26 -21.14 6.00
N GLN A 348 17.02 -19.85 6.18
CA GLN A 348 16.50 -19.32 7.45
C GLN A 348 14.98 -19.47 7.45
N LYS A 349 14.42 -20.20 8.42
CA LYS A 349 12.96 -20.38 8.53
C LYS A 349 12.53 -20.79 9.94
N THR A 350 11.56 -20.07 10.49
CA THR A 350 10.76 -20.52 11.63
C THR A 350 9.30 -20.56 11.21
N GLU A 351 8.66 -21.72 11.33
CA GLU A 351 7.31 -21.95 10.81
C GLU A 351 6.59 -23.02 11.62
N VAL A 352 5.29 -22.81 11.86
CA VAL A 352 4.35 -23.81 12.36
C VAL A 352 3.53 -24.32 11.18
N ARG A 353 3.37 -25.64 11.08
CA ARG A 353 2.51 -26.29 10.09
C ARG A 353 1.56 -27.25 10.79
N ILE A 354 0.27 -27.06 10.57
CA ILE A 354 -0.79 -27.93 11.08
C ILE A 354 -1.37 -28.65 9.87
N GLN A 355 -1.13 -29.96 9.78
CA GLN A 355 -1.64 -30.79 8.69
C GLN A 355 -2.94 -31.45 9.12
N PHE A 356 -4.01 -31.20 8.36
CA PHE A 356 -5.32 -31.79 8.60
C PHE A 356 -5.38 -33.23 8.09
N LYS A 357 -6.37 -34.00 8.57
CA LYS A 357 -6.62 -35.38 8.12
C LYS A 357 -7.07 -35.42 6.66
N ASP A 358 -6.98 -36.62 6.08
CA ASP A 358 -7.48 -36.87 4.73
C ASP A 358 -9.00 -36.67 4.66
N VAL A 359 -9.49 -36.13 3.55
CA VAL A 359 -10.93 -36.11 3.24
C VAL A 359 -11.39 -37.56 3.01
N THR A 360 -12.60 -37.91 3.45
CA THR A 360 -13.19 -39.23 3.23
C THR A 360 -13.16 -39.61 1.75
N SER A 361 -12.68 -40.81 1.47
CA SER A 361 -12.59 -41.35 0.10
C SER A 361 -13.98 -41.44 -0.54
N GLY A 362 -14.07 -41.05 -1.81
CA GLY A 362 -15.34 -40.99 -2.54
C GLY A 362 -15.15 -40.43 -3.94
N ILE A 363 -15.83 -39.31 -4.24
CA ILE A 363 -15.75 -38.62 -5.54
C ILE A 363 -14.34 -38.12 -5.89
N PHE A 364 -13.47 -37.99 -4.90
CA PHE A 364 -12.09 -37.58 -5.08
C PHE A 364 -11.15 -38.70 -4.63
N LYS A 365 -10.14 -38.99 -5.46
CA LYS A 365 -9.10 -39.99 -5.20
C LYS A 365 -7.76 -39.28 -5.03
N ASP A 366 -7.00 -39.68 -4.02
CA ASP A 366 -5.63 -39.20 -3.75
C ASP A 366 -5.50 -37.67 -3.61
N ILE A 367 -6.47 -37.03 -2.94
CA ILE A 367 -6.43 -35.59 -2.67
C ILE A 367 -5.39 -35.25 -1.57
N PRO A 368 -4.52 -34.26 -1.79
CA PRO A 368 -3.60 -33.77 -0.76
C PRO A 368 -4.31 -33.22 0.47
N ARG A 369 -3.71 -33.43 1.64
CA ARG A 369 -4.19 -32.88 2.92
C ARG A 369 -4.16 -31.36 2.92
N ASN A 370 -5.12 -30.75 3.61
CA ASN A 370 -5.06 -29.31 3.87
C ASN A 370 -4.00 -29.02 4.92
N GLU A 371 -3.41 -27.82 4.87
CA GLU A 371 -2.40 -27.40 5.85
C GLU A 371 -2.60 -25.94 6.23
N LEU A 372 -2.68 -25.64 7.52
CA LEU A 372 -2.52 -24.27 8.01
C LEU A 372 -1.05 -24.03 8.32
N VAL A 373 -0.47 -22.98 7.75
CA VAL A 373 0.92 -22.62 7.93
C VAL A 373 1.02 -21.23 8.53
N ILE A 374 1.74 -21.11 9.64
CA ILE A 374 2.05 -19.85 10.32
C ILE A 374 3.56 -19.68 10.25
N ARG A 375 4.03 -18.86 9.32
CA ARG A 375 5.46 -18.54 9.17
C ARG A 375 5.81 -17.41 10.11
N VAL A 376 6.64 -17.73 11.11
CA VAL A 376 7.09 -16.79 12.13
C VAL A 376 8.21 -15.88 11.60
N GLN A 377 9.14 -16.41 10.80
CA GLN A 377 10.18 -15.63 10.12
C GLN A 377 10.90 -16.49 9.06
N PRO A 378 11.56 -15.90 8.05
CA PRO A 378 11.40 -14.53 7.57
C PRO A 378 10.09 -14.38 6.76
N ASN A 379 9.67 -13.15 6.49
CA ASN A 379 8.42 -12.84 5.78
C ASN A 379 7.21 -13.46 6.48
N GLU A 380 6.88 -12.87 7.63
CA GLU A 380 5.75 -13.20 8.49
C GLU A 380 4.48 -13.42 7.65
N SER A 381 3.90 -14.63 7.73
CA SER A 381 2.72 -14.96 6.96
C SER A 381 1.85 -16.04 7.62
N VAL A 382 0.56 -16.02 7.29
CA VAL A 382 -0.39 -17.10 7.59
C VAL A 382 -1.02 -17.53 6.29
N TYR A 383 -1.00 -18.81 5.97
CA TYR A 383 -1.68 -19.30 4.78
C TYR A 383 -2.28 -20.70 4.99
N ILE A 384 -3.40 -20.95 4.33
CA ILE A 384 -4.07 -22.26 4.35
C ILE A 384 -3.93 -22.88 2.98
N LYS A 385 -3.22 -24.00 2.89
CA LYS A 385 -3.19 -24.86 1.71
C LYS A 385 -4.49 -25.66 1.64
N MET A 386 -5.19 -25.54 0.53
CA MET A 386 -6.47 -26.18 0.25
C MET A 386 -6.52 -26.70 -1.19
N ASN A 387 -7.46 -27.58 -1.46
CA ASN A 387 -7.68 -28.10 -2.80
C ASN A 387 -8.73 -27.25 -3.51
N SER A 388 -8.45 -26.85 -4.75
CA SER A 388 -9.38 -26.10 -5.60
C SER A 388 -9.42 -26.70 -7.00
N LYS A 389 -10.41 -26.31 -7.81
CA LYS A 389 -10.45 -26.65 -9.24
C LYS A 389 -9.33 -25.90 -9.95
N LEU A 390 -8.55 -26.59 -10.79
CA LEU A 390 -7.59 -25.96 -11.69
C LEU A 390 -8.33 -24.93 -12.58
N PRO A 391 -7.92 -23.64 -12.58
CA PRO A 391 -8.53 -22.65 -13.45
C PRO A 391 -8.46 -23.06 -14.92
N GLY A 392 -9.58 -22.97 -15.63
CA GLY A 392 -9.71 -23.39 -17.03
C GLY A 392 -10.86 -24.37 -17.27
N LEU A 393 -10.74 -25.15 -18.35
CA LEU A 393 -11.79 -26.06 -18.84
C LEU A 393 -11.77 -27.46 -18.18
N SER A 394 -10.71 -27.80 -17.45
CA SER A 394 -10.57 -29.09 -16.76
C SER A 394 -11.26 -29.09 -15.39
N MET A 395 -11.77 -30.25 -14.95
CA MET A 395 -12.28 -30.48 -13.58
C MET A 395 -11.22 -31.04 -12.62
N GLN A 396 -9.96 -31.06 -13.03
CA GLN A 396 -8.85 -31.52 -12.21
C GLN A 396 -8.67 -30.65 -10.96
N THR A 397 -8.38 -31.29 -9.83
CA THR A 397 -8.05 -30.62 -8.57
C THR A 397 -6.58 -30.21 -8.52
N VAL A 398 -6.29 -29.04 -7.97
CA VAL A 398 -4.95 -28.52 -7.72
C VAL A 398 -4.86 -27.99 -6.29
N VAL A 399 -3.70 -28.11 -5.66
CA VAL A 399 -3.43 -27.46 -4.36
C VAL A 399 -3.16 -25.98 -4.59
N THR A 400 -3.84 -25.13 -3.84
CA THR A 400 -3.64 -23.68 -3.80
C THR A 400 -3.74 -23.20 -2.35
N GLU A 401 -3.64 -21.90 -2.13
CA GLU A 401 -3.58 -21.29 -0.82
C GLU A 401 -4.47 -20.06 -0.68
N LEU A 402 -4.96 -19.85 0.53
CA LEU A 402 -5.44 -18.55 1.00
C LEU A 402 -4.30 -17.91 1.80
N ASP A 403 -3.73 -16.80 1.31
CA ASP A 403 -2.48 -16.20 1.83
C ASP A 403 -2.72 -14.85 2.53
N LEU A 404 -2.14 -14.72 3.72
CA LEU A 404 -1.95 -13.47 4.46
C LEU A 404 -0.46 -13.27 4.73
N THR A 405 0.27 -12.71 3.78
CA THR A 405 1.66 -12.26 3.99
C THR A 405 1.68 -10.84 4.58
N TYR A 406 2.21 -10.68 5.80
CA TYR A 406 2.16 -9.42 6.56
C TYR A 406 2.85 -8.28 5.82
N ARG A 407 4.06 -8.53 5.30
CA ARG A 407 4.82 -7.53 4.53
C ARG A 407 4.05 -6.99 3.31
N ARG A 408 3.17 -7.81 2.70
CA ARG A 408 2.33 -7.40 1.56
C ARG A 408 1.04 -6.73 2.03
N ARG A 409 0.43 -7.22 3.11
CA ARG A 409 -0.91 -6.78 3.55
C ARG A 409 -0.90 -5.58 4.49
N PHE A 410 0.15 -5.44 5.29
CA PHE A 410 0.36 -4.41 6.33
C PHE A 410 1.70 -3.70 6.08
N SER A 411 1.88 -3.25 4.83
CA SER A 411 3.18 -2.80 4.33
C SER A 411 3.63 -1.45 4.93
N ASP A 412 2.68 -0.70 5.48
CA ASP A 412 2.83 0.55 6.23
C ASP A 412 3.17 0.36 7.72
N LEU A 413 3.00 -0.86 8.25
CA LEU A 413 3.28 -1.17 9.64
C LEU A 413 4.69 -1.76 9.78
N LYS A 414 5.49 -1.17 10.67
CA LYS A 414 6.72 -1.80 11.14
C LYS A 414 6.35 -2.85 12.18
N ILE A 415 6.61 -4.12 11.88
CA ILE A 415 6.55 -5.18 12.88
C ILE A 415 7.63 -4.90 13.93
N PRO A 416 7.29 -4.71 15.22
CA PRO A 416 8.27 -4.47 16.25
C PRO A 416 9.19 -5.68 16.40
N GLU A 417 10.47 -5.43 16.69
CA GLU A 417 11.38 -6.51 17.06
C GLU A 417 10.91 -7.16 18.37
N ALA A 418 11.20 -8.45 18.57
CA ALA A 418 10.74 -9.19 19.74
C ALA A 418 11.07 -8.51 21.09
N TYR A 419 12.29 -7.96 21.20
CA TYR A 419 12.72 -7.24 22.40
C TYR A 419 11.97 -5.92 22.62
N GLU A 420 11.56 -5.21 21.55
CA GLU A 420 10.72 -4.00 21.68
C GLU A 420 9.38 -4.40 22.34
N SER A 421 8.74 -5.47 21.86
CA SER A 421 7.48 -5.94 22.44
C SER A 421 7.64 -6.43 23.88
N LEU A 422 8.64 -7.27 24.17
CA LEU A 422 8.79 -7.84 25.52
C LEU A 422 9.16 -6.79 26.54
N ILE A 423 10.08 -5.87 26.24
CA ILE A 423 10.43 -4.80 27.16
C ILE A 423 9.19 -3.96 27.49
N LEU A 424 8.34 -3.67 26.48
CA LEU A 424 7.08 -2.97 26.71
C LEU A 424 6.08 -3.78 27.54
N ASP A 425 5.98 -5.10 27.32
CA ASP A 425 5.10 -5.97 28.11
C ASP A 425 5.57 -6.01 29.59
N ALA A 426 6.88 -6.14 29.83
CA ALA A 426 7.47 -6.06 31.17
C ALA A 426 7.21 -4.71 31.85
N PHE A 427 7.22 -3.63 31.07
CA PHE A 427 6.89 -2.28 31.51
C PHE A 427 5.41 -2.08 31.84
N LYS A 428 4.50 -2.82 31.19
CA LYS A 428 3.07 -2.85 31.54
C LYS A 428 2.73 -3.80 32.68
N GLY A 429 3.70 -4.61 33.13
CA GLY A 429 3.47 -5.68 34.10
C GLY A 429 2.69 -6.86 33.49
N ASP A 430 2.70 -6.99 32.17
CA ASP A 430 2.05 -8.10 31.47
C ASP A 430 3.00 -9.29 31.41
N HIS A 431 2.67 -10.33 32.18
CA HIS A 431 3.46 -11.57 32.22
C HIS A 431 3.07 -12.59 31.14
N SER A 432 2.07 -12.33 30.29
CA SER A 432 1.53 -13.33 29.34
C SER A 432 2.60 -13.92 28.41
N ASN A 433 3.60 -13.12 28.06
CA ASN A 433 4.69 -13.46 27.14
C ASN A 433 6.03 -13.75 27.85
N PHE A 434 6.00 -14.11 29.14
CA PHE A 434 7.17 -14.44 29.94
C PHE A 434 7.03 -15.83 30.57
N VAL A 435 8.16 -16.51 30.74
CA VAL A 435 8.18 -17.88 31.26
C VAL A 435 8.05 -17.86 32.79
N ARG A 436 6.99 -18.51 33.31
CA ARG A 436 6.78 -18.68 34.75
C ARG A 436 7.68 -19.80 35.30
N ASP A 437 7.96 -19.78 36.60
CA ASP A 437 8.77 -20.80 37.26
C ASP A 437 8.24 -22.24 37.04
N ASP A 438 6.96 -22.49 37.33
CA ASP A 438 6.34 -23.81 37.16
C ASP A 438 6.28 -24.26 35.69
N GLU A 439 6.22 -23.29 34.76
CA GLU A 439 6.35 -23.52 33.33
C GLU A 439 7.76 -24.01 32.97
N LEU A 440 8.78 -23.39 33.55
CA LEU A 440 10.18 -23.77 33.36
C LEU A 440 10.47 -25.15 33.97
N ASP A 441 10.00 -25.44 35.18
CA ASP A 441 10.11 -26.76 35.81
C ASP A 441 9.48 -27.87 34.93
N ALA A 442 8.25 -27.64 34.46
CA ALA A 442 7.55 -28.58 33.60
C ALA A 442 8.26 -28.77 32.24
N SER A 443 8.83 -27.70 31.67
CA SER A 443 9.60 -27.78 30.43
C SER A 443 10.86 -28.64 30.59
N TRP A 444 11.63 -28.46 31.67
CA TRP A 444 12.84 -29.23 31.91
C TRP A 444 12.55 -30.69 32.23
N ARG A 445 11.46 -30.97 32.96
CA ARG A 445 10.98 -32.35 33.20
C ARG A 445 10.81 -33.15 31.90
N ILE A 446 10.37 -32.50 30.82
CA ILE A 446 10.13 -33.14 29.51
C ILE A 446 11.45 -33.50 28.82
N PHE A 447 12.46 -32.63 28.87
CA PHE A 447 13.69 -32.74 28.08
C PHE A 447 14.88 -33.35 28.83
N THR A 448 14.98 -33.17 30.16
CA THR A 448 16.12 -33.62 30.96
C THR A 448 16.45 -35.11 30.78
N PRO A 449 15.47 -36.05 30.76
CA PRO A 449 15.79 -37.46 30.55
C PRO A 449 16.48 -37.74 29.21
N LEU A 450 16.04 -37.07 28.13
CA LEU A 450 16.65 -37.20 26.81
C LEU A 450 18.06 -36.60 26.80
N LEU A 451 18.24 -35.43 27.42
CA LEU A 451 19.52 -34.75 27.48
C LEU A 451 20.57 -35.58 28.23
N HIS A 452 20.23 -36.12 29.41
CA HIS A 452 21.12 -37.00 30.14
C HIS A 452 21.41 -38.29 29.37
N TYR A 453 20.40 -38.88 28.72
CA TYR A 453 20.61 -40.03 27.85
C TYR A 453 21.62 -39.75 26.74
N LEU A 454 21.59 -38.56 26.11
CA LEU A 454 22.57 -38.19 25.09
C LEU A 454 23.96 -37.86 25.67
N ASP A 455 24.00 -37.21 26.83
CA ASP A 455 25.27 -36.80 27.46
C ASP A 455 26.03 -38.00 28.03
N ASP A 456 25.32 -38.97 28.62
CA ASP A 456 25.86 -40.18 29.27
C ASP A 456 26.28 -41.26 28.25
N ASN A 457 25.59 -41.36 27.10
CA ASN A 457 25.84 -42.40 26.10
C ASN A 457 26.68 -41.89 24.93
N LYS A 458 28.01 -41.86 25.11
CA LYS A 458 28.97 -41.42 24.08
C LYS A 458 29.00 -42.28 22.81
N GLU A 459 28.41 -43.48 22.84
CA GLU A 459 28.24 -44.35 21.68
C GLU A 459 27.21 -43.81 20.68
N ILE A 460 26.34 -42.88 21.10
CA ILE A 460 25.35 -42.25 20.23
C ILE A 460 26.05 -41.22 19.36
N ILE A 461 26.20 -41.55 18.08
CA ILE A 461 26.83 -40.68 17.08
C ILE A 461 25.74 -39.89 16.35
N PRO A 462 25.77 -38.55 16.37
CA PRO A 462 24.87 -37.74 15.56
C PRO A 462 25.08 -38.03 14.07
N MET A 463 23.99 -38.13 13.31
CA MET A 463 24.07 -38.35 11.88
C MET A 463 24.69 -37.14 11.18
N GLU A 464 25.70 -37.38 10.35
CA GLU A 464 26.30 -36.31 9.56
C GLU A 464 25.31 -35.83 8.49
N TYR A 465 25.19 -34.51 8.34
CA TYR A 465 24.47 -33.90 7.22
C TYR A 465 25.31 -32.79 6.59
N PRO A 466 25.36 -32.67 5.24
CA PRO A 466 26.13 -31.60 4.61
C PRO A 466 25.62 -30.22 5.00
N TYR A 467 26.53 -29.27 5.22
CA TYR A 467 26.18 -27.86 5.39
C TYR A 467 25.34 -27.40 4.19
N GLY A 468 24.20 -26.77 4.47
CA GLY A 468 23.26 -26.27 3.46
C GLY A 468 22.21 -27.29 3.02
N SER A 469 22.20 -28.51 3.57
CA SER A 469 21.14 -29.50 3.33
C SER A 469 19.88 -29.23 4.18
N ARG A 470 18.83 -30.05 4.03
CA ARG A 470 17.61 -29.96 4.86
C ARG A 470 17.76 -30.60 6.26
N GLY A 471 18.89 -31.27 6.51
CA GLY A 471 19.14 -32.09 7.69
C GLY A 471 19.56 -33.51 7.29
N PRO A 472 19.57 -34.47 8.24
CA PRO A 472 19.89 -35.87 7.98
C PRO A 472 18.98 -36.50 6.91
N ALA A 473 19.53 -37.43 6.11
CA ALA A 473 18.80 -38.06 5.00
C ALA A 473 17.52 -38.80 5.44
N VAL A 474 17.52 -39.36 6.66
CA VAL A 474 16.38 -40.09 7.24
C VAL A 474 15.24 -39.18 7.74
N LEU A 475 15.39 -37.85 7.66
CA LEU A 475 14.41 -36.90 8.21
C LEU A 475 13.03 -37.05 7.56
N ASP A 476 12.98 -37.18 6.23
CA ASP A 476 11.71 -37.27 5.52
C ASP A 476 10.98 -38.58 5.89
N ASP A 477 11.68 -39.72 5.93
CA ASP A 477 11.15 -41.02 6.39
C ASP A 477 10.70 -40.98 7.86
N PHE A 478 11.49 -40.35 8.72
CA PHE A 478 11.16 -40.15 10.13
C PHE A 478 9.84 -39.40 10.27
N THR A 479 9.68 -38.25 9.62
CA THR A 479 8.43 -37.48 9.70
C THR A 479 7.23 -38.20 9.06
N ALA A 480 7.45 -38.95 7.97
CA ALA A 480 6.41 -39.74 7.33
C ALA A 480 5.90 -40.87 8.23
N SER A 481 6.78 -41.49 9.03
CA SER A 481 6.39 -42.53 10.00
C SER A 481 5.45 -42.00 11.09
N TYR A 482 5.43 -40.69 11.33
CA TYR A 482 4.51 -40.00 12.25
C TYR A 482 3.36 -39.29 11.53
N GLY A 483 3.00 -39.74 10.31
CA GLY A 483 1.80 -39.30 9.61
C GLY A 483 1.98 -38.09 8.69
N TYR A 484 3.15 -37.44 8.66
CA TYR A 484 3.36 -36.32 7.75
C TYR A 484 3.39 -36.79 6.29
N LYS A 485 2.43 -36.31 5.49
CA LYS A 485 2.43 -36.52 4.04
C LYS A 485 3.00 -35.30 3.33
N PHE A 486 4.17 -35.45 2.70
CA PHE A 486 4.80 -34.36 1.95
C PHE A 486 4.10 -34.13 0.60
N SER A 487 3.54 -32.93 0.40
CA SER A 487 2.66 -32.63 -0.74
C SER A 487 3.33 -31.99 -1.96
N ASP A 488 4.62 -31.59 -1.91
CA ASP A 488 5.26 -30.90 -3.04
C ASP A 488 5.42 -31.79 -4.28
N ALA A 489 5.22 -33.11 -4.13
CA ALA A 489 5.06 -34.04 -5.25
C ALA A 489 3.87 -33.69 -6.17
N ALA A 490 2.91 -32.88 -5.71
CA ALA A 490 1.77 -32.38 -6.49
C ALA A 490 2.07 -31.08 -7.27
N GLY A 491 3.31 -30.58 -7.25
CA GLY A 491 3.72 -29.38 -8.00
C GLY A 491 3.36 -28.04 -7.32
N TYR A 492 3.04 -28.04 -6.03
CA TYR A 492 2.79 -26.82 -5.25
C TYR A 492 4.07 -25.96 -5.16
N GLN A 493 3.96 -24.69 -5.53
CA GLN A 493 5.05 -23.71 -5.39
C GLN A 493 4.49 -22.44 -4.74
N TRP A 494 5.13 -21.97 -3.68
CA TRP A 494 4.77 -20.73 -2.99
C TRP A 494 5.86 -19.68 -3.22
N PRO A 495 5.52 -18.40 -3.48
CA PRO A 495 4.16 -17.81 -3.45
C PRO A 495 3.41 -17.88 -4.79
N VAL A 496 3.98 -18.49 -5.84
CA VAL A 496 3.36 -18.59 -7.17
C VAL A 496 3.40 -20.04 -7.65
N THR A 497 2.22 -20.64 -7.79
CA THR A 497 2.08 -21.97 -8.41
C THR A 497 1.92 -21.80 -9.92
N THR A 498 2.86 -22.37 -10.69
CA THR A 498 2.80 -22.36 -12.16
C THR A 498 2.12 -23.63 -12.67
N SER A 499 1.15 -23.52 -13.57
CA SER A 499 0.39 -24.65 -14.13
C SER A 499 1.13 -25.45 -15.21
N ALA A 500 2.43 -25.21 -15.41
CA ALA A 500 3.21 -25.97 -16.37
C ALA A 500 3.35 -27.43 -15.87
N PRO A 501 3.14 -28.45 -16.71
CA PRO A 501 3.37 -29.83 -16.31
C PRO A 501 4.86 -30.00 -16.04
N ASN A 502 5.26 -29.93 -14.77
CA ASN A 502 6.58 -30.39 -14.37
C ASN A 502 6.65 -31.88 -14.76
N ARG A 503 7.55 -32.19 -15.70
CA ARG A 503 8.01 -33.56 -15.89
C ARG A 503 8.37 -34.08 -14.50
N LEU A 504 7.66 -35.10 -14.04
CA LEU A 504 8.07 -35.87 -12.87
C LEU A 504 9.56 -36.21 -13.04
N PRO A 505 10.41 -36.03 -12.01
CA PRO A 505 11.70 -36.68 -12.02
C PRO A 505 11.42 -38.17 -12.11
N ASN A 506 11.85 -38.78 -13.21
CA ASN A 506 11.66 -40.19 -13.48
C ASN A 506 12.23 -40.99 -12.29
N PRO A 507 11.47 -41.85 -11.59
CA PRO A 507 11.96 -42.57 -10.39
C PRO A 507 12.91 -43.73 -10.73
N ARG A 508 13.58 -43.69 -11.89
CA ARG A 508 14.56 -44.67 -12.36
C ARG A 508 15.71 -43.95 -13.04
N LEU A 509 16.56 -43.30 -12.25
CA LEU A 509 17.96 -42.99 -12.58
C LEU A 509 18.66 -42.52 -11.30
N VAL A 510 18.65 -43.39 -10.29
CA VAL A 510 19.71 -43.42 -9.28
C VAL A 510 20.66 -44.52 -9.76
N THR A 511 21.66 -44.14 -10.55
CA THR A 511 22.84 -44.98 -10.77
C THR A 511 24.07 -44.11 -10.62
N PHE A 512 24.76 -44.37 -9.51
CA PHE A 512 26.18 -44.16 -9.32
C PHE A 512 26.97 -44.47 -10.59
N THR A 513 27.93 -43.62 -10.93
CA THR A 513 29.27 -44.08 -11.34
C THR A 513 30.27 -42.95 -11.13
N ALA A 514 31.19 -43.18 -10.18
CA ALA A 514 32.51 -42.59 -10.18
C ALA A 514 33.41 -43.35 -11.17
N ASN A 515 34.48 -42.65 -11.58
CA ASN A 515 35.73 -43.11 -12.20
C ASN A 515 35.81 -43.45 -13.70
N GLU A 516 36.75 -42.73 -14.32
CA GLU A 516 37.93 -43.23 -15.04
C GLU A 516 38.01 -43.22 -16.59
N HIS A 517 39.14 -42.64 -17.02
CA HIS A 517 39.97 -42.92 -18.19
C HIS A 517 39.54 -42.53 -19.63
N ALA A 518 40.19 -41.44 -20.07
CA ALA A 518 41.22 -41.44 -21.13
C ALA A 518 40.83 -41.18 -22.61
N THR A 519 41.78 -40.49 -23.26
CA THR A 519 42.05 -40.35 -24.71
C THR A 519 41.12 -39.45 -25.53
N GLN A 520 41.54 -38.64 -26.51
CA GLN A 520 42.81 -38.06 -26.97
C GLN A 520 42.45 -37.12 -28.17
N PHE A 521 43.36 -36.20 -28.52
CA PHE A 521 43.50 -35.45 -29.80
C PHE A 521 42.80 -34.07 -29.98
N PRO A 522 43.41 -33.12 -30.73
CA PRO A 522 44.73 -32.53 -30.48
C PRO A 522 44.74 -30.98 -30.62
N GLU A 523 45.80 -30.38 -30.09
CA GLU A 523 46.18 -28.96 -30.24
C GLU A 523 46.50 -28.55 -31.69
N LEU A 524 46.28 -27.28 -32.03
CA LEU A 524 47.08 -26.55 -33.04
C LEU A 524 47.19 -25.05 -32.68
N ASN A 525 48.44 -24.68 -32.33
CA ASN A 525 49.18 -23.45 -32.63
C ASN A 525 48.88 -22.10 -31.93
N GLY A 526 49.88 -21.65 -31.14
CA GLY A 526 50.13 -20.26 -30.72
C GLY A 526 50.73 -19.37 -31.83
N PRO A 527 51.24 -18.14 -31.55
CA PRO A 527 52.19 -17.85 -30.45
C PRO A 527 51.89 -16.60 -29.56
N ARG A 528 52.55 -16.61 -28.38
CA ARG A 528 52.64 -15.57 -27.33
C ARG A 528 53.74 -14.51 -27.68
N PRO A 529 54.26 -13.59 -26.82
CA PRO A 529 53.89 -13.10 -25.46
C PRO A 529 54.12 -11.56 -25.19
N ARG A 530 53.99 -11.16 -23.90
CA ARG A 530 54.48 -9.95 -23.16
C ARG A 530 53.42 -8.84 -22.94
N HIS A 531 53.16 -8.28 -21.75
CA HIS A 531 53.86 -8.24 -20.46
C HIS A 531 52.85 -8.08 -19.29
N THR A 532 53.23 -8.68 -18.16
CA THR A 532 52.85 -8.41 -16.76
C THR A 532 52.20 -7.05 -16.43
N ARG A 533 51.02 -7.07 -15.76
CA ARG A 533 50.61 -6.09 -14.72
C ARG A 533 49.47 -6.68 -13.87
N LYS A 534 49.55 -6.43 -12.56
CA LYS A 534 48.61 -6.79 -11.48
C LYS A 534 47.13 -6.61 -11.88
N PRO A 535 46.19 -7.44 -11.42
CA PRO A 535 44.78 -7.09 -11.54
C PRO A 535 44.46 -5.88 -10.64
N PRO A 536 43.56 -4.98 -11.06
CA PRO A 536 43.40 -3.67 -10.45
C PRO A 536 42.67 -3.76 -9.11
N SER A 537 43.04 -2.86 -8.20
CA SER A 537 42.15 -2.37 -7.14
C SER A 537 40.81 -1.93 -7.76
N PHE A 538 39.72 -2.61 -7.40
CA PHE A 538 38.39 -2.10 -7.68
C PHE A 538 38.06 -0.98 -6.66
N PRO A 539 37.68 0.23 -7.13
CA PRO A 539 37.35 1.34 -6.25
C PRO A 539 36.01 1.13 -5.54
N ASP A 540 35.91 1.60 -4.29
CA ASP A 540 34.75 1.64 -3.38
C ASP A 540 33.53 2.44 -3.90
N ALA A 541 33.35 2.56 -5.21
CA ALA A 541 32.42 3.50 -5.85
C ALA A 541 31.12 2.88 -6.41
N TRP A 542 30.78 1.63 -6.11
CA TRP A 542 29.62 0.94 -6.71
C TRP A 542 28.42 0.67 -5.78
N TYR A 543 28.34 1.27 -4.59
CA TYR A 543 27.18 1.09 -3.68
C TYR A 543 26.54 2.38 -3.16
N ARG A 544 26.60 3.48 -3.94
CA ARG A 544 25.86 4.71 -3.62
C ARG A 544 25.09 5.20 -4.83
N MET A 545 23.81 4.81 -4.91
CA MET A 545 22.82 5.63 -5.62
C MET A 545 22.05 6.45 -4.58
N PRO A 546 22.08 7.79 -4.65
CA PRO A 546 21.43 8.66 -3.66
C PRO A 546 19.90 8.60 -3.80
N ALA A 547 19.22 8.69 -2.66
CA ALA A 547 17.78 8.87 -2.57
C ALA A 547 17.32 10.21 -3.18
N ALA A 548 16.06 10.25 -3.60
CA ALA A 548 15.44 11.49 -4.05
C ALA A 548 15.29 12.47 -2.87
N ARG A 549 15.81 13.70 -2.98
CA ARG A 549 15.79 14.70 -1.90
C ARG A 549 15.01 15.95 -2.32
N TRP A 550 14.00 16.33 -1.55
CA TRP A 550 13.10 17.46 -1.81
C TRP A 550 13.38 18.62 -0.84
N VAL A 551 13.19 19.87 -1.28
CA VAL A 551 13.36 21.07 -0.45
C VAL A 551 12.18 22.03 -0.61
N GLY A 552 11.77 22.65 0.51
CA GLY A 552 10.73 23.68 0.60
C GLY A 552 9.36 23.17 1.09
N THR A 553 8.53 24.07 1.62
CA THR A 553 7.15 23.77 2.08
C THR A 553 6.10 24.19 1.05
N PRO A 554 5.11 23.33 0.72
CA PRO A 554 4.03 23.71 -0.19
C PRO A 554 3.16 24.81 0.45
N SER A 555 2.85 25.86 -0.31
CA SER A 555 2.02 26.96 0.17
C SER A 555 1.12 27.52 -0.93
N ILE A 556 -0.06 27.98 -0.52
CA ILE A 556 -1.08 28.54 -1.41
C ILE A 556 -1.46 29.91 -0.84
N LYS A 557 -1.37 30.96 -1.66
CA LYS A 557 -1.79 32.32 -1.28
C LYS A 557 -3.30 32.37 -1.04
N GLY A 558 -3.73 33.06 0.01
CA GLY A 558 -5.16 33.30 0.30
C GLY A 558 -5.46 33.38 1.79
N ARG A 559 -6.34 34.30 2.19
CA ARG A 559 -6.73 34.51 3.61
C ARG A 559 -7.67 33.43 4.14
N ASN A 560 -8.56 32.92 3.30
CA ASN A 560 -9.57 31.92 3.68
C ASN A 560 -9.36 30.62 2.88
N GLU A 561 -9.76 29.49 3.45
CA GLU A 561 -9.59 28.15 2.84
C GLU A 561 -10.24 28.04 1.46
N SER A 562 -11.45 28.59 1.28
CA SER A 562 -12.13 28.61 -0.03
C SER A 562 -11.36 29.38 -1.09
N THR A 563 -10.73 30.51 -0.73
CA THR A 563 -9.89 31.30 -1.64
C THR A 563 -8.62 30.55 -2.02
N ARG A 564 -8.02 29.81 -1.07
CA ARG A 564 -6.85 28.96 -1.33
C ARG A 564 -7.21 27.81 -2.28
N MET A 565 -8.32 27.11 -2.05
CA MET A 565 -8.78 26.03 -2.93
C MET A 565 -9.14 26.54 -4.33
N ALA A 566 -9.77 27.71 -4.44
CA ALA A 566 -10.09 28.32 -5.72
C ALA A 566 -8.82 28.71 -6.50
N LEU A 567 -7.83 29.33 -5.85
CA LEU A 567 -6.57 29.71 -6.50
C LEU A 567 -5.72 28.50 -6.91
N LEU A 568 -5.80 27.39 -6.16
CA LEU A 568 -5.14 26.14 -6.53
C LEU A 568 -5.73 25.49 -7.78
N THR A 569 -7.04 25.64 -7.99
CA THR A 569 -7.79 24.94 -9.06
C THR A 569 -8.16 25.84 -10.24
N LEU A 570 -7.78 27.12 -10.21
CA LEU A 570 -8.14 28.13 -11.22
C LEU A 570 -7.64 27.78 -12.64
N SER A 571 -6.49 27.14 -12.77
CA SER A 571 -5.93 26.70 -14.06
C SER A 571 -6.88 25.78 -14.84
N LEU A 572 -7.73 25.02 -14.14
CA LEU A 572 -8.72 24.14 -14.76
C LEU A 572 -9.85 24.93 -15.44
N VAL A 573 -10.14 26.16 -15.00
CA VAL A 573 -11.09 27.05 -15.67
C VAL A 573 -10.57 27.38 -17.07
N GLY A 574 -9.31 27.81 -17.19
CA GLY A 574 -8.68 28.12 -18.47
C GLY A 574 -8.59 26.90 -19.38
N LEU A 575 -8.25 25.73 -18.83
CA LEU A 575 -8.17 24.48 -19.58
C LEU A 575 -9.53 24.04 -20.14
N GLN A 576 -10.58 24.09 -19.31
CA GLN A 576 -11.93 23.78 -19.77
C GLN A 576 -12.47 24.82 -20.76
N PHE A 577 -12.05 26.08 -20.64
CA PHE A 577 -12.41 27.09 -21.61
C PHE A 577 -11.84 26.74 -23.01
N THR A 578 -10.58 26.32 -23.05
CA THR A 578 -9.93 25.88 -24.28
C THR A 578 -10.62 24.65 -24.89
N TRP A 579 -10.89 23.61 -24.09
CA TRP A 579 -11.63 22.45 -24.57
C TRP A 579 -13.04 22.77 -25.04
N GLY A 580 -13.75 23.67 -24.34
CA GLY A 580 -15.05 24.16 -24.79
C GLY A 580 -14.98 24.82 -26.16
N THR A 581 -13.92 25.59 -26.42
CA THR A 581 -13.67 26.23 -27.72
C THR A 581 -13.36 25.19 -28.80
N GLU A 582 -12.52 24.21 -28.48
CA GLU A 582 -12.16 23.11 -29.39
C GLU A 582 -13.38 22.25 -29.78
N MET A 583 -14.13 21.76 -28.80
CA MET A 583 -15.34 20.96 -29.00
C MET A 583 -16.43 21.71 -29.77
N THR A 584 -16.43 23.04 -29.70
CA THR A 584 -17.43 23.87 -30.40
C THR A 584 -17.05 24.13 -31.85
N TYR A 585 -15.81 24.53 -32.11
CA TYR A 585 -15.44 25.10 -33.41
C TYR A 585 -14.53 24.23 -34.27
N CYS A 586 -13.78 23.28 -33.71
CA CYS A 586 -12.79 22.53 -34.51
C CYS A 586 -13.43 21.51 -35.46
N THR A 587 -14.47 20.79 -35.04
CA THR A 587 -15.23 19.89 -35.93
C THR A 587 -15.80 20.64 -37.13
N PRO A 588 -16.59 21.72 -36.96
CA PRO A 588 -17.14 22.45 -38.11
C PRO A 588 -16.06 23.16 -38.93
N TYR A 589 -14.95 23.59 -38.32
CA TYR A 589 -13.82 24.17 -39.06
C TYR A 589 -13.16 23.17 -40.01
N LEU A 590 -12.88 21.95 -39.56
CA LEU A 590 -12.30 20.90 -40.41
C LEU A 590 -13.22 20.52 -41.57
N LEU A 591 -14.53 20.47 -41.32
CA LEU A 591 -15.52 20.22 -42.38
C LEU A 591 -15.53 21.37 -43.40
N GLN A 592 -15.45 22.63 -42.95
CA GLN A 592 -15.34 23.80 -43.84
C GLN A 592 -14.07 23.77 -44.71
N LEU A 593 -12.95 23.29 -44.16
CA LEU A 593 -11.70 23.12 -44.93
C LEU A 593 -11.79 21.99 -46.00
N GLY A 594 -12.83 21.15 -45.94
CA GLY A 594 -13.12 20.11 -46.93
C GLY A 594 -12.79 18.69 -46.49
N LEU A 595 -12.65 18.43 -45.19
CA LEU A 595 -12.61 17.05 -44.67
C LEU A 595 -14.01 16.45 -44.68
N THR A 596 -14.10 15.17 -45.03
CA THR A 596 -15.32 14.38 -44.85
C THR A 596 -15.55 14.12 -43.35
N LYS A 597 -16.81 13.95 -42.92
CA LYS A 597 -17.12 13.61 -41.50
C LYS A 597 -16.38 12.36 -41.03
N SER A 598 -16.21 11.37 -41.91
CA SER A 598 -15.42 10.17 -41.63
C SER A 598 -13.94 10.50 -41.35
N LYS A 599 -13.29 11.35 -42.16
CA LYS A 599 -11.90 11.76 -41.90
C LYS A 599 -11.80 12.66 -40.67
N THR A 600 -12.76 13.54 -40.44
CA THR A 600 -12.83 14.37 -39.21
C THR A 600 -12.95 13.51 -37.95
N SER A 601 -13.71 12.41 -37.98
CA SER A 601 -13.75 11.48 -36.85
C SER A 601 -12.39 10.86 -36.54
N LEU A 602 -11.58 10.54 -37.56
CA LEU A 602 -10.23 10.00 -37.36
C LEU A 602 -9.24 11.02 -36.77
N VAL A 603 -9.43 12.32 -37.05
CA VAL A 603 -8.64 13.39 -36.42
C VAL A 603 -8.80 13.35 -34.89
N TRP A 604 -10.01 13.07 -34.42
CA TRP A 604 -10.30 12.97 -32.98
C TRP A 604 -9.72 11.73 -32.29
N ILE A 605 -8.95 10.89 -32.98
CA ILE A 605 -8.11 9.86 -32.33
C ILE A 605 -6.95 10.49 -31.56
N ALA A 606 -6.55 11.73 -31.89
CA ALA A 606 -5.44 12.42 -31.22
C ALA A 606 -5.69 12.65 -29.72
N GLY A 607 -6.89 13.07 -29.32
CA GLY A 607 -7.27 13.22 -27.91
C GLY A 607 -7.12 11.93 -27.09
N PRO A 608 -7.76 10.80 -27.47
CA PRO A 608 -7.60 9.51 -26.80
C PRO A 608 -6.16 8.99 -26.81
N LEU A 609 -5.45 9.12 -27.94
CA LEU A 609 -4.06 8.68 -28.08
C LEU A 609 -3.12 9.47 -27.16
N SER A 610 -3.30 10.79 -27.09
CA SER A 610 -2.55 11.64 -26.17
C SER A 610 -2.93 11.37 -24.71
N GLY A 611 -4.20 11.14 -24.40
CA GLY A 611 -4.64 10.74 -23.06
C GLY A 611 -3.99 9.44 -22.56
N LEU A 612 -3.85 8.44 -23.44
CA LEU A 612 -3.28 7.13 -23.12
C LEU A 612 -1.74 7.16 -22.98
N ILE A 613 -1.06 7.97 -23.80
CA ILE A 613 0.41 7.97 -23.88
C ILE A 613 1.02 9.14 -23.11
N ILE A 614 0.53 10.35 -23.32
CA ILE A 614 1.15 11.59 -22.84
C ILE A 614 0.88 11.82 -21.36
N GLN A 615 -0.34 11.55 -20.86
CA GLN A 615 -0.63 11.77 -19.43
C GLN A 615 0.24 10.92 -18.49
N PRO A 616 0.47 9.61 -18.73
CA PRO A 616 1.41 8.84 -17.91
C PRO A 616 2.87 9.29 -18.11
N LEU A 617 3.28 9.55 -19.36
CA LEU A 617 4.64 9.95 -19.70
C LEU A 617 5.03 11.26 -19.03
N ILE A 618 4.17 12.28 -19.10
CA ILE A 618 4.46 13.58 -18.51
C ILE A 618 4.45 13.53 -16.98
N GLY A 619 3.66 12.63 -16.38
CA GLY A 619 3.72 12.37 -14.94
C GLY A 619 5.14 11.99 -14.51
N VAL A 620 5.70 10.96 -15.17
CA VAL A 620 7.07 10.46 -14.92
C VAL A 620 8.14 11.51 -15.23
N ILE A 621 8.02 12.24 -16.35
CA ILE A 621 8.97 13.30 -16.73
C ILE A 621 8.93 14.44 -15.71
N ALA A 622 7.74 14.89 -15.34
CA ALA A 622 7.58 15.96 -14.36
C ALA A 622 8.00 15.52 -12.96
N ASP A 623 7.85 14.24 -12.60
CA ASP A 623 8.32 13.71 -11.32
C ASP A 623 9.84 13.76 -11.15
N ARG A 624 10.58 13.71 -12.27
CA ARG A 624 12.04 13.80 -12.29
C ARG A 624 12.57 15.24 -12.44
N SER A 625 11.68 16.23 -12.51
CA SER A 625 12.04 17.62 -12.75
C SER A 625 12.77 18.27 -11.57
N ARG A 626 13.97 18.79 -11.82
CA ARG A 626 14.79 19.54 -10.85
C ARG A 626 14.66 21.06 -10.99
N SER A 627 13.60 21.54 -11.64
CA SER A 627 13.45 22.98 -11.92
C SER A 627 13.24 23.79 -10.64
N LYS A 628 13.94 24.92 -10.52
CA LYS A 628 13.79 25.88 -9.41
C LYS A 628 12.39 26.49 -9.34
N TRP A 629 11.60 26.39 -10.40
CA TRP A 629 10.25 26.94 -10.50
C TRP A 629 9.17 25.93 -10.09
N GLY A 630 9.54 24.78 -9.52
CA GLY A 630 8.63 23.73 -9.07
C GLY A 630 8.61 22.52 -9.98
N ARG A 631 7.98 21.44 -9.48
CA ARG A 631 7.88 20.15 -10.14
C ARG A 631 6.93 20.17 -11.34
N ARG A 632 5.72 20.71 -11.17
CA ARG A 632 4.65 20.68 -12.19
C ARG A 632 4.53 21.99 -12.97
N ARG A 633 4.75 23.14 -12.31
CA ARG A 633 4.54 24.49 -12.89
C ARG A 633 5.26 24.75 -14.22
N PRO A 634 6.53 24.38 -14.44
CA PRO A 634 7.21 24.62 -15.72
C PRO A 634 6.53 23.94 -16.90
N PHE A 635 6.06 22.70 -16.72
CA PHE A 635 5.36 21.95 -17.76
C PHE A 635 3.96 22.49 -18.02
N MET A 636 3.27 22.98 -16.98
CA MET A 636 2.00 23.69 -17.13
C MET A 636 2.17 24.96 -17.96
N ILE A 637 3.16 25.79 -17.64
CA ILE A 637 3.44 27.05 -18.33
C ILE A 637 3.85 26.77 -19.79
N PHE A 638 4.82 25.88 -20.00
CA PHE A 638 5.27 25.51 -21.34
C PHE A 638 4.13 24.93 -22.18
N GLY A 639 3.38 23.97 -21.63
CA GLY A 639 2.21 23.39 -22.30
C GLY A 639 1.17 24.46 -22.65
N SER A 640 0.90 25.41 -21.75
CA SER A 640 -0.05 26.50 -22.02
C SER A 640 0.41 27.43 -23.15
N PHE A 641 1.71 27.69 -23.28
CA PHE A 641 2.26 28.47 -24.39
C PHE A 641 2.19 27.71 -25.71
N VAL A 642 2.45 26.40 -25.71
CA VAL A 642 2.30 25.56 -26.91
C VAL A 642 0.84 25.52 -27.35
N VAL A 643 -0.10 25.33 -26.42
CA VAL A 643 -1.54 25.39 -26.71
C VAL A 643 -1.92 26.75 -27.27
N ALA A 644 -1.51 27.85 -26.62
CA ALA A 644 -1.78 29.21 -27.08
C ALA A 644 -1.24 29.44 -28.49
N PHE A 645 0.01 29.05 -28.75
CA PHE A 645 0.63 29.16 -30.07
C PHE A 645 -0.13 28.35 -31.12
N CYS A 646 -0.45 27.08 -30.84
CA CYS A 646 -1.15 26.22 -31.79
C CYS A 646 -2.60 26.66 -32.03
N LEU A 647 -3.29 27.24 -31.05
CA LEU A 647 -4.62 27.85 -31.24
C LEU A 647 -4.56 29.09 -32.14
N LEU A 648 -3.53 29.92 -31.97
CA LEU A 648 -3.30 31.07 -32.86
C LEU A 648 -2.93 30.60 -34.27
N VAL A 649 -2.10 29.57 -34.41
CA VAL A 649 -1.84 28.96 -35.72
C VAL A 649 -3.13 28.42 -36.32
N LEU A 650 -3.96 27.73 -35.52
CA LEU A 650 -5.23 27.14 -35.96
C LEU A 650 -6.18 28.20 -36.55
N GLY A 651 -6.32 29.34 -35.87
CA GLY A 651 -7.16 30.46 -36.32
C GLY A 651 -6.70 31.11 -37.64
N TRP A 652 -5.40 31.07 -37.94
CA TRP A 652 -4.80 31.71 -39.14
C TRP A 652 -4.14 30.71 -40.09
N THR A 653 -4.58 29.45 -40.08
CA THR A 653 -3.93 28.37 -40.87
C THR A 653 -3.92 28.64 -42.36
N ALA A 654 -5.02 29.18 -42.90
CA ALA A 654 -5.13 29.48 -44.33
C ALA A 654 -4.17 30.61 -44.75
N GLU A 655 -4.05 31.66 -43.94
CA GLU A 655 -3.18 32.81 -44.17
C GLU A 655 -1.71 32.42 -44.09
N ILE A 656 -1.34 31.62 -43.07
CA ILE A 656 0.03 31.16 -42.86
C ILE A 656 0.48 30.29 -44.05
N VAL A 657 -0.35 29.34 -44.49
CA VAL A 657 0.00 28.49 -45.65
C VAL A 657 0.06 29.32 -46.94
N GLY A 658 -0.83 30.30 -47.09
CA GLY A 658 -0.85 31.21 -48.22
C GLY A 658 0.43 32.05 -48.39
N TRP A 659 1.19 32.28 -47.31
CA TRP A 659 2.49 32.95 -47.39
C TRP A 659 3.59 32.09 -48.06
N PHE A 660 3.49 30.76 -47.97
CA PHE A 660 4.52 29.84 -48.46
C PHE A 660 4.12 29.08 -49.73
N VAL A 661 2.83 28.81 -49.93
CA VAL A 661 2.32 27.99 -51.03
C VAL A 661 1.32 28.81 -51.85
N LYS A 662 1.70 29.15 -53.09
CA LYS A 662 0.87 29.94 -54.01
C LYS A 662 -0.06 29.09 -54.88
N ASP A 663 0.16 27.78 -54.93
CA ASP A 663 -0.66 26.82 -55.69
C ASP A 663 -1.94 26.47 -54.90
N PRO A 664 -3.16 26.73 -55.43
CA PRO A 664 -4.40 26.65 -54.67
C PRO A 664 -4.75 25.24 -54.16
N GLU A 665 -4.47 24.17 -54.92
CA GLU A 665 -4.76 22.80 -54.45
C GLU A 665 -3.77 22.36 -53.37
N LYS A 666 -2.48 22.69 -53.57
CA LYS A 666 -1.45 22.42 -52.56
C LYS A 666 -1.63 23.29 -51.32
N ALA A 667 -2.14 24.52 -51.46
CA ALA A 667 -2.47 25.39 -50.35
C ALA A 667 -3.66 24.86 -49.55
N LYS A 668 -4.71 24.32 -50.21
CA LYS A 668 -5.84 23.66 -49.52
C LYS A 668 -5.38 22.43 -48.74
N ASN A 669 -4.61 21.54 -49.38
CA ASN A 669 -4.07 20.34 -48.70
C ASN A 669 -3.08 20.71 -47.59
N GLY A 670 -2.27 21.75 -47.79
CA GLY A 670 -1.36 22.30 -46.78
C GLY A 670 -2.08 22.93 -45.59
N THR A 671 -3.19 23.64 -45.83
CA THR A 671 -4.03 24.24 -44.79
C THR A 671 -4.71 23.16 -43.94
N ILE A 672 -5.25 22.13 -44.59
CA ILE A 672 -5.79 20.95 -43.93
C ILE A 672 -4.72 20.26 -43.07
N ALA A 673 -3.54 20.00 -43.63
CA ALA A 673 -2.46 19.32 -42.92
C ALA A 673 -1.99 20.12 -41.70
N LEU A 674 -1.86 21.45 -41.85
CA LEU A 674 -1.47 22.34 -40.76
C LEU A 674 -2.57 22.44 -39.68
N ALA A 675 -3.84 22.48 -40.06
CA ALA A 675 -4.97 22.49 -39.13
C ALA A 675 -5.05 21.19 -38.32
N VAL A 676 -4.94 20.03 -38.97
CA VAL A 676 -4.91 18.72 -38.30
C VAL A 676 -3.70 18.61 -37.37
N LEU A 677 -2.51 19.02 -37.83
CA LEU A 677 -1.30 19.03 -37.00
C LEU A 677 -1.44 19.97 -35.78
N SER A 678 -2.08 21.13 -35.97
CA SER A 678 -2.32 22.09 -34.89
C SER A 678 -3.30 21.54 -33.87
N ILE A 679 -4.39 20.89 -34.29
CA ILE A 679 -5.34 20.22 -33.38
C ILE A 679 -4.63 19.10 -32.62
N TYR A 680 -3.82 18.29 -33.28
CA TYR A 680 -3.05 17.24 -32.61
C TYR A 680 -2.09 17.84 -31.59
N ALA A 681 -1.38 18.92 -31.95
CA ALA A 681 -0.48 19.60 -31.03
C ALA A 681 -1.22 20.22 -29.83
N VAL A 682 -2.42 20.77 -30.05
CA VAL A 682 -3.32 21.27 -28.99
C VAL A 682 -3.73 20.13 -28.06
N ASP A 683 -4.27 19.03 -28.59
CA ASP A 683 -4.71 17.86 -27.81
C ASP A 683 -3.57 17.27 -26.95
N PHE A 684 -2.40 17.07 -27.56
CA PHE A 684 -1.22 16.56 -26.84
C PHE A 684 -0.77 17.51 -25.72
N SER A 685 -0.79 18.82 -25.99
CA SER A 685 -0.33 19.83 -25.04
C SER A 685 -1.35 20.11 -23.93
N ILE A 686 -2.66 20.07 -24.21
CA ILE A 686 -3.70 20.20 -23.19
C ILE A 686 -3.62 19.02 -22.21
N ASN A 687 -3.40 17.81 -22.70
CA ASN A 687 -3.22 16.63 -21.83
C ASN A 687 -2.00 16.76 -20.92
N VAL A 688 -0.91 17.39 -21.39
CA VAL A 688 0.26 17.76 -20.54
C VAL A 688 -0.16 18.71 -19.41
N VAL A 689 -0.87 19.79 -19.75
CA VAL A 689 -1.30 20.80 -18.77
C VAL A 689 -2.29 20.17 -17.77
N GLN A 690 -3.25 19.37 -18.24
CA GLN A 690 -4.27 18.74 -17.41
C GLN A 690 -3.68 17.75 -16.40
N ALA A 691 -2.76 16.90 -16.84
CA ALA A 691 -2.07 15.95 -15.97
C ALA A 691 -1.34 16.71 -14.85
N CYS A 692 -0.60 17.77 -15.20
CA CYS A 692 0.11 18.59 -14.22
C CYS A 692 -0.84 19.34 -13.27
N CYS A 693 -1.96 19.89 -13.75
CA CYS A 693 -2.97 20.55 -12.92
C CYS A 693 -3.60 19.60 -11.90
N ARG A 694 -3.89 18.35 -12.29
CA ARG A 694 -4.46 17.35 -11.37
C ARG A 694 -3.43 16.91 -10.32
N SER A 695 -2.20 16.63 -10.73
CA SER A 695 -1.13 16.28 -9.81
C SER A 695 -0.79 17.42 -8.85
N LEU A 696 -0.85 18.69 -9.29
CA LEU A 696 -0.62 19.86 -8.45
C LEU A 696 -1.55 19.91 -7.22
N ILE A 697 -2.80 19.44 -7.36
CA ILE A 697 -3.76 19.39 -6.24
C ILE A 697 -3.33 18.36 -5.20
N VAL A 698 -2.91 17.17 -5.65
CA VAL A 698 -2.44 16.08 -4.78
C VAL A 698 -1.12 16.48 -4.10
N ASP A 699 -0.25 17.17 -4.82
CA ASP A 699 1.09 17.57 -4.38
C ASP A 699 1.10 18.71 -3.35
N THR A 700 0.01 19.49 -3.27
CA THR A 700 -0.05 20.70 -2.43
C THR A 700 -0.97 20.57 -1.22
N LEU A 701 -1.94 19.64 -1.25
CA LEU A 701 -2.90 19.46 -0.16
C LEU A 701 -2.59 18.21 0.67
N PRO A 702 -2.75 18.28 2.01
CA PRO A 702 -2.65 17.09 2.86
C PRO A 702 -3.78 16.11 2.55
N ILE A 703 -3.54 14.81 2.76
CA ILE A 703 -4.42 13.69 2.37
C ILE A 703 -5.90 13.92 2.74
N PRO A 704 -6.28 14.37 3.95
CA PRO A 704 -7.69 14.59 4.30
C PRO A 704 -8.36 15.72 3.49
N SER A 705 -7.57 16.66 2.96
CA SER A 705 -8.03 17.83 2.19
C SER A 705 -8.01 17.59 0.68
N GLN A 706 -7.40 16.51 0.19
CA GLN A 706 -7.32 16.21 -1.25
C GLN A 706 -8.70 15.98 -1.87
N GLN A 707 -9.63 15.33 -1.15
CA GLN A 707 -11.02 15.17 -1.61
C GLN A 707 -11.73 16.51 -1.80
N ALA A 708 -11.50 17.46 -0.89
CA ALA A 708 -12.03 18.82 -1.02
C ALA A 708 -11.40 19.55 -2.22
N GLY A 709 -10.10 19.37 -2.45
CA GLY A 709 -9.40 19.87 -3.63
C GLY A 709 -9.99 19.32 -4.95
N SER A 710 -10.24 18.01 -5.02
CA SER A 710 -10.88 17.39 -6.19
C SER A 710 -12.33 17.86 -6.42
N ALA A 711 -13.09 18.11 -5.35
CA ALA A 711 -14.43 18.68 -5.45
C ALA A 711 -14.41 20.13 -5.97
N TRP A 712 -13.46 20.94 -5.52
CA TRP A 712 -13.24 22.30 -6.06
C TRP A 712 -12.81 22.28 -7.52
N ALA A 713 -11.95 21.34 -7.91
CA ALA A 713 -11.56 21.13 -9.30
C ALA A 713 -12.76 20.84 -10.20
N GLY A 714 -13.69 19.98 -9.78
CA GLY A 714 -14.93 19.72 -10.52
C GLY A 714 -15.79 20.97 -10.73
N ARG A 715 -15.90 21.83 -9.71
CA ARG A 715 -16.61 23.12 -9.82
C ARG A 715 -15.92 24.09 -10.77
N MET A 716 -14.60 24.20 -10.69
CA MET A 716 -13.81 25.06 -11.59
C MET A 716 -13.91 24.58 -13.04
N CYS A 717 -13.93 23.26 -13.26
CA CYS A 717 -14.18 22.72 -14.59
C CYS A 717 -15.54 23.12 -15.14
N ALA A 718 -16.61 22.99 -14.33
CA ALA A 718 -17.96 23.41 -14.75
C ALA A 718 -18.04 24.91 -15.05
N ILE A 719 -17.36 25.75 -14.26
CA ILE A 719 -17.27 27.20 -14.48
C ILE A 719 -16.56 27.49 -15.81
N GLY A 720 -15.43 26.84 -16.10
CA GLY A 720 -14.69 27.05 -17.35
C GLY A 720 -15.49 26.66 -18.60
N GLN A 721 -16.20 25.53 -18.54
CA GLN A 721 -17.10 25.10 -19.62
C GLN A 721 -18.24 26.11 -19.83
N LEU A 722 -18.87 26.57 -18.75
CA LEU A 722 -19.93 27.57 -18.82
C LEU A 722 -19.43 28.87 -19.47
N PHE A 723 -18.26 29.38 -19.08
CA PHE A 723 -17.71 30.59 -19.70
C PHE A 723 -17.40 30.41 -21.18
N ALA A 724 -16.82 29.27 -21.59
CA ALA A 724 -16.55 29.03 -23.02
C ALA A 724 -17.82 29.05 -23.86
N TYR A 725 -18.88 28.37 -23.41
CA TYR A 725 -20.12 28.32 -24.18
C TYR A 725 -20.90 29.63 -24.12
N VAL A 726 -20.89 30.36 -23.01
CA VAL A 726 -21.51 31.69 -22.93
C VAL A 726 -20.82 32.66 -23.89
N VAL A 727 -19.49 32.70 -23.89
CA VAL A 727 -18.73 33.58 -24.78
C VAL A 727 -18.91 33.16 -26.25
N GLY A 728 -18.94 31.85 -26.54
CA GLY A 728 -19.20 31.32 -27.88
C GLY A 728 -20.64 31.56 -28.38
N ALA A 729 -21.62 31.71 -27.48
CA ALA A 729 -23.00 32.02 -27.82
C ALA A 729 -23.24 33.50 -28.14
N ILE A 730 -22.32 34.38 -27.72
CA ILE A 730 -22.36 35.81 -27.99
C ILE A 730 -21.65 36.08 -29.33
N ASP A 731 -22.17 37.04 -30.10
CA ASP A 731 -21.50 37.53 -31.30
C ASP A 731 -20.30 38.39 -30.91
N THR A 732 -19.13 37.76 -30.79
CA THR A 732 -17.89 38.44 -30.38
C THR A 732 -17.41 39.45 -31.43
N VAL A 733 -17.68 39.21 -32.72
CA VAL A 733 -17.26 40.08 -33.83
C VAL A 733 -17.98 41.42 -33.75
N SER A 734 -19.27 41.40 -33.39
CA SER A 734 -20.05 42.63 -33.17
C SER A 734 -19.56 43.46 -31.97
N ILE A 735 -18.96 42.83 -30.96
CA ILE A 735 -18.55 43.48 -29.71
C ILE A 735 -17.10 43.98 -29.75
N PHE A 736 -16.17 43.15 -30.20
CA PHE A 736 -14.73 43.46 -30.20
C PHE A 736 -14.22 44.03 -31.55
N GLY A 737 -15.08 44.10 -32.57
CA GLY A 737 -14.72 44.51 -33.93
C GLY A 737 -13.75 43.52 -34.59
N THR A 738 -13.13 43.89 -35.71
CA THR A 738 -12.18 43.02 -36.45
C THR A 738 -10.73 43.10 -35.95
N ILE A 739 -10.48 43.81 -34.84
CA ILE A 739 -9.12 44.12 -34.35
C ILE A 739 -8.35 42.87 -33.93
N ILE A 740 -9.03 41.92 -33.28
CA ILE A 740 -8.42 40.68 -32.76
C ILE A 740 -8.52 39.54 -33.77
N GLY A 741 -9.51 39.59 -34.67
CA GLY A 741 -9.78 38.61 -35.72
C GLY A 741 -11.03 38.98 -36.50
N ASP A 742 -11.07 38.62 -37.78
CA ASP A 742 -12.15 38.88 -38.73
C ASP A 742 -13.30 37.87 -38.67
N THR A 743 -13.09 36.70 -38.05
CA THR A 743 -14.12 35.68 -37.84
C THR A 743 -14.30 35.37 -36.36
N GLN A 744 -15.48 34.85 -36.00
CA GLN A 744 -15.76 34.48 -34.62
C GLN A 744 -14.79 33.40 -34.12
N PHE A 745 -14.41 32.46 -34.99
CA PHE A 745 -13.43 31.42 -34.66
C PHE A 745 -12.06 31.99 -34.27
N LYS A 746 -11.52 32.95 -35.04
CA LYS A 746 -10.23 33.61 -34.74
C LYS A 746 -10.26 34.36 -33.41
N GLN A 747 -11.37 35.03 -33.10
CA GLN A 747 -11.50 35.71 -31.82
C GLN A 747 -11.57 34.72 -30.66
N MET A 748 -12.30 33.62 -30.83
CA MET A 748 -12.41 32.57 -29.82
C MET A 748 -11.07 31.88 -29.55
N THR A 749 -10.23 31.65 -30.56
CA THR A 749 -8.89 31.07 -30.34
C THR A 749 -7.97 32.02 -29.57
N VAL A 750 -8.03 33.33 -29.81
CA VAL A 750 -7.28 34.33 -29.04
C VAL A 750 -7.78 34.41 -27.59
N ILE A 751 -9.10 34.48 -27.38
CA ILE A 751 -9.69 34.54 -26.04
C ILE A 751 -9.35 33.26 -25.26
N ALA A 752 -9.42 32.09 -25.89
CA ALA A 752 -9.06 30.82 -25.26
C ALA A 752 -7.57 30.75 -24.92
N ALA A 753 -6.68 31.18 -25.83
CA ALA A 753 -5.25 31.23 -25.60
C ALA A 753 -4.90 32.15 -24.42
N PHE A 754 -5.47 33.36 -24.40
CA PHE A 754 -5.27 34.32 -23.32
C PHE A 754 -5.81 33.81 -21.98
N SER A 755 -7.03 33.27 -21.97
CA SER A 755 -7.68 32.75 -20.76
C SER A 755 -6.90 31.60 -20.15
N LEU A 756 -6.38 30.69 -20.98
CA LEU A 756 -5.54 29.58 -20.52
C LEU A 756 -4.23 30.07 -19.90
N VAL A 757 -3.47 30.91 -20.63
CA VAL A 757 -2.19 31.45 -20.16
C VAL A 757 -2.38 32.25 -18.88
N LEU A 758 -3.42 33.09 -18.81
CA LEU A 758 -3.74 33.88 -17.62
C LEU A 758 -4.09 32.99 -16.41
N ALA A 759 -4.98 32.01 -16.59
CA ALA A 759 -5.37 31.11 -15.50
C ALA A 759 -4.20 30.26 -14.99
N VAL A 760 -3.34 29.76 -15.89
CA VAL A 760 -2.12 29.01 -15.54
C VAL A 760 -1.10 29.92 -14.88
N ALA A 761 -0.93 31.16 -15.33
CA ALA A 761 -0.02 32.14 -14.72
C ALA A 761 -0.47 32.51 -13.29
N ILE A 762 -1.76 32.78 -13.08
CA ILE A 762 -2.31 33.10 -11.75
C ILE A 762 -2.13 31.91 -10.80
N THR A 763 -2.44 30.69 -11.25
CA THR A 763 -2.26 29.47 -10.44
C THR A 763 -0.78 29.25 -10.10
N SER A 764 0.11 29.36 -11.09
CA SER A 764 1.55 29.19 -10.91
C SER A 764 2.18 30.26 -10.00
N TYR A 765 1.61 31.47 -9.99
CA TYR A 765 2.01 32.56 -9.09
C TYR A 765 1.46 32.39 -7.66
N SER A 766 0.29 31.78 -7.53
CA SER A 766 -0.42 31.62 -6.26
C SER A 766 -0.01 30.37 -5.48
N VAL A 767 0.57 29.38 -6.15
CA VAL A 767 0.95 28.08 -5.58
C VAL A 767 2.47 27.92 -5.61
N LYS A 768 3.07 27.54 -4.48
CA LYS A 768 4.48 27.12 -4.38
C LYS A 768 4.55 25.63 -4.05
N GLU A 769 5.37 24.89 -4.81
CA GLU A 769 5.59 23.45 -4.70
C GLU A 769 6.97 23.14 -4.08
N ARG A 770 7.17 21.90 -3.60
CA ARG A 770 8.49 21.36 -3.22
C ARG A 770 9.38 21.17 -4.47
N VAL A 771 10.70 21.31 -4.33
CA VAL A 771 11.67 21.21 -5.44
C VAL A 771 12.62 20.02 -5.22
N LEU A 772 12.82 19.20 -6.26
CA LEU A 772 13.72 18.04 -6.26
C LEU A 772 15.18 18.47 -6.49
N ILE A 773 16.10 18.07 -5.61
CA ILE A 773 17.54 18.42 -5.70
C ILE A 773 18.38 17.23 -6.19
N THR A 774 18.21 16.05 -5.58
CA THR A 774 18.83 14.79 -6.05
C THR A 774 17.72 13.87 -6.53
N ALA A 775 17.92 13.22 -7.68
CA ALA A 775 17.00 12.19 -8.17
C ALA A 775 17.68 10.82 -8.04
N ARG A 776 16.90 9.80 -7.69
CA ARG A 776 17.32 8.41 -7.67
C ARG A 776 17.68 7.98 -9.09
N ASP A 777 18.87 7.42 -9.29
CA ASP A 777 19.31 6.93 -10.60
C ASP A 777 18.75 5.51 -10.80
N ASP A 778 17.42 5.41 -10.89
CA ASP A 778 16.75 4.15 -11.21
C ASP A 778 17.07 3.83 -12.67
N GLY A 779 18.14 3.05 -12.88
CA GLY A 779 18.67 2.67 -14.18
C GLY A 779 17.56 2.50 -15.22
N GLY A 780 17.38 3.52 -16.05
CA GLY A 780 16.44 3.56 -17.16
C GLY A 780 15.12 2.82 -16.96
N ALA A 781 14.39 3.03 -15.87
CA ALA A 781 12.96 2.68 -15.87
C ALA A 781 12.27 3.61 -16.88
N GLY A 782 12.26 3.15 -18.14
CA GLY A 782 11.74 3.89 -19.27
C GLY A 782 10.24 4.07 -19.12
N ALA A 783 9.68 5.12 -19.72
CA ALA A 783 8.24 5.34 -19.77
C ALA A 783 7.45 4.09 -20.23
N ILE A 784 8.10 3.22 -21.02
CA ILE A 784 7.59 1.93 -21.47
C ILE A 784 7.32 0.96 -20.30
N GLN A 785 8.14 0.96 -19.24
CA GLN A 785 7.95 0.11 -18.07
C GLN A 785 6.75 0.57 -17.22
N VAL A 786 6.53 1.89 -17.10
CA VAL A 786 5.36 2.45 -16.42
C VAL A 786 4.08 2.18 -17.21
N LEU A 787 4.13 2.33 -18.54
CA LEU A 787 3.02 1.94 -19.42
C LEU A 787 2.72 0.43 -19.33
N SER A 788 3.75 -0.41 -19.27
CA SER A 788 3.61 -1.86 -19.09
C SER A 788 2.98 -2.22 -17.74
N GLN A 789 3.37 -1.54 -16.66
CA GLN A 789 2.80 -1.73 -15.33
C GLN A 789 1.35 -1.26 -15.24
N LEU A 790 1.01 -0.10 -15.84
CA LEU A 790 -0.38 0.37 -15.94
C LEU A 790 -1.24 -0.61 -16.74
N PHE A 791 -0.73 -1.12 -17.86
CA PHE A 791 -1.43 -2.11 -18.68
C PHE A 791 -1.66 -3.40 -17.90
N LYS A 792 -0.63 -3.95 -17.24
CA LYS A 792 -0.75 -5.15 -16.41
C LYS A 792 -1.77 -4.96 -15.27
N THR A 793 -1.71 -3.82 -14.58
CA THR A 793 -2.64 -3.50 -13.48
C THR A 793 -4.08 -3.32 -13.97
N THR A 794 -4.28 -2.83 -15.19
CA THR A 794 -5.61 -2.70 -15.83
C THR A 794 -6.30 -4.06 -15.96
N PHE A 795 -5.55 -5.15 -16.17
CA PHE A 795 -6.11 -6.51 -16.27
C PHE A 795 -6.18 -7.27 -14.94
N GLU A 796 -5.55 -6.76 -13.87
CA GLU A 796 -5.48 -7.40 -12.54
C GLU A 796 -6.22 -6.57 -11.47
N LEU A 797 -7.42 -6.04 -11.80
CA LEU A 797 -8.17 -5.16 -10.90
C LEU A 797 -9.03 -5.91 -9.87
N PRO A 798 -9.14 -5.40 -8.63
CA PRO A 798 -10.12 -5.88 -7.66
C PRO A 798 -11.56 -5.80 -8.22
N PRO A 799 -12.45 -6.77 -7.92
CA PRO A 799 -13.78 -6.88 -8.56
C PRO A 799 -14.64 -5.61 -8.50
N ARG A 800 -14.54 -4.84 -7.41
CA ARG A 800 -15.25 -3.56 -7.25
C ARG A 800 -14.71 -2.44 -8.12
N ILE A 801 -13.38 -2.26 -8.13
CA ILE A 801 -12.73 -1.27 -8.98
C ILE A 801 -12.97 -1.63 -10.44
N GLN A 802 -12.90 -2.92 -10.77
CA GLN A 802 -13.23 -3.43 -12.09
C GLN A 802 -14.67 -3.09 -12.51
N ALA A 803 -15.65 -3.22 -11.62
CA ALA A 803 -17.04 -2.86 -11.92
C ALA A 803 -17.24 -1.34 -12.14
N ILE A 804 -16.53 -0.48 -11.39
CA ILE A 804 -16.52 0.97 -11.61
C ILE A 804 -15.91 1.31 -12.98
N CYS A 805 -14.77 0.68 -13.30
CA CYS A 805 -14.07 0.83 -14.58
C CYS A 805 -14.94 0.37 -15.77
N TRP A 806 -15.66 -0.74 -15.66
CA TRP A 806 -16.58 -1.19 -16.71
C TRP A 806 -17.78 -0.27 -16.90
N ALA A 807 -18.36 0.26 -15.82
CA ALA A 807 -19.42 1.25 -15.93
C ALA A 807 -18.93 2.53 -16.63
N GLN A 808 -17.69 2.97 -16.36
CA GLN A 808 -17.06 4.08 -17.08
C GLN A 808 -16.78 3.74 -18.54
N PHE A 809 -16.30 2.53 -18.84
CA PHE A 809 -16.02 2.09 -20.20
C PHE A 809 -17.24 2.28 -21.11
N TRP A 810 -18.37 1.69 -20.74
CA TRP A 810 -19.59 1.75 -21.53
C TRP A 810 -20.21 3.15 -21.60
N ALA A 811 -20.08 3.94 -20.52
CA ALA A 811 -20.58 5.31 -20.50
C ALA A 811 -19.79 6.22 -21.47
N TRP A 812 -18.47 6.08 -21.54
CA TRP A 812 -17.62 6.93 -22.38
C TRP A 812 -17.75 6.64 -23.88
N ILE A 813 -18.22 5.47 -24.28
CA ILE A 813 -18.62 5.21 -25.69
C ILE A 813 -19.72 6.19 -26.12
N GLY A 814 -20.65 6.52 -25.21
CA GLY A 814 -21.74 7.47 -25.47
C GLY A 814 -21.36 8.93 -25.25
N TRP A 815 -20.61 9.23 -24.19
CA TRP A 815 -20.20 10.61 -23.89
C TRP A 815 -19.26 11.20 -24.93
N PHE A 816 -18.39 10.39 -25.55
CA PHE A 816 -17.42 10.91 -26.51
C PHE A 816 -18.08 11.54 -27.76
N PRO A 817 -18.97 10.85 -28.51
CA PRO A 817 -19.70 11.46 -29.62
C PRO A 817 -20.56 12.65 -29.17
N PHE A 818 -21.14 12.59 -27.97
CA PHE A 818 -21.92 13.70 -27.42
C PHE A 818 -21.08 14.97 -27.26
N LEU A 819 -19.89 14.88 -26.66
CA LEU A 819 -19.05 16.05 -26.39
C LEU A 819 -18.49 16.68 -27.68
N PHE A 820 -18.08 15.88 -28.66
CA PHE A 820 -17.42 16.38 -29.88
C PHE A 820 -18.37 16.72 -31.03
N TYR A 821 -19.60 16.20 -31.02
CA TYR A 821 -20.53 16.39 -32.14
C TYR A 821 -21.83 17.10 -31.77
N SER A 822 -22.16 17.35 -30.49
CA SER A 822 -23.43 18.01 -30.13
C SER A 822 -23.57 19.42 -30.71
N THR A 823 -22.49 20.20 -30.77
CA THR A 823 -22.49 21.54 -31.36
C THR A 823 -22.81 21.49 -32.85
N THR A 824 -22.12 20.62 -33.57
CA THR A 824 -22.33 20.38 -35.00
C THR A 824 -23.72 19.79 -35.26
N TRP A 825 -24.22 18.89 -34.42
CA TRP A 825 -25.54 18.30 -34.55
C TRP A 825 -26.66 19.33 -34.42
N VAL A 826 -26.62 20.17 -33.38
CA VAL A 826 -27.61 21.24 -33.20
C VAL A 826 -27.51 22.26 -34.33
N GLY A 827 -26.29 22.64 -34.71
CA GLY A 827 -26.06 23.56 -35.83
C GLY A 827 -26.59 23.01 -37.16
N GLU A 828 -26.29 21.75 -37.49
CA GLU A 828 -26.84 21.07 -38.66
C GLU A 828 -28.37 20.99 -38.61
N THR A 829 -28.95 20.71 -37.44
CA THR A 829 -30.41 20.67 -37.27
C THR A 829 -31.04 22.03 -37.53
N TYR A 830 -30.39 23.12 -37.09
CA TYR A 830 -30.84 24.48 -37.37
C TYR A 830 -30.79 24.81 -38.87
N PHE A 831 -29.66 24.60 -39.54
CA PHE A 831 -29.53 24.86 -40.97
C PHE A 831 -30.40 23.94 -41.83
N ARG A 832 -30.62 22.70 -41.40
CA ARG A 832 -31.38 21.71 -42.16
C ARG A 832 -32.89 21.92 -42.08
N TYR A 833 -33.43 22.39 -40.94
CA TYR A 833 -34.87 22.48 -40.73
C TYR A 833 -35.43 23.90 -40.58
N GLU A 834 -34.65 24.87 -40.11
CA GLU A 834 -35.15 26.19 -39.70
C GLU A 834 -34.68 27.37 -40.58
N VAL A 835 -33.55 27.24 -41.29
CA VAL A 835 -33.04 28.29 -42.18
C VAL A 835 -33.63 28.14 -43.60
N PRO A 836 -34.24 29.19 -44.19
CA PRO A 836 -34.69 29.19 -45.59
C PRO A 836 -33.51 29.05 -46.57
N LYS A 837 -33.70 28.32 -47.69
CA LYS A 837 -32.63 28.05 -48.68
C LYS A 837 -31.99 29.32 -49.28
N ASP A 838 -32.73 30.44 -49.34
CA ASP A 838 -32.26 31.71 -49.93
C ASP A 838 -31.33 32.52 -49.01
N ASP A 839 -31.41 32.34 -47.69
CA ASP A 839 -30.55 33.02 -46.72
C ASP A 839 -29.23 32.27 -46.48
N MET A 840 -29.16 30.99 -46.88
CA MET A 840 -27.95 30.15 -46.76
C MET A 840 -26.79 30.64 -47.64
N ALA A 841 -27.08 31.21 -48.82
CA ALA A 841 -26.08 31.72 -49.75
C ALA A 841 -25.46 33.07 -49.31
N LYS A 842 -26.06 33.74 -48.32
CA LYS A 842 -25.62 35.07 -47.82
C LYS A 842 -24.84 35.02 -46.51
N ALA A 843 -24.77 33.86 -45.84
CA ALA A 843 -24.06 33.71 -44.57
C ALA A 843 -22.53 33.77 -44.80
N THR A 844 -21.94 34.93 -44.57
CA THR A 844 -20.48 35.17 -44.73
C THR A 844 -19.63 34.40 -43.73
N ASP A 845 -20.15 34.06 -42.55
CA ASP A 845 -19.49 33.24 -41.52
C ASP A 845 -20.40 32.10 -41.02
N MET A 846 -20.69 31.13 -41.90
CA MET A 846 -21.49 29.94 -41.56
C MET A 846 -20.88 29.15 -40.38
N LEU A 847 -19.55 29.14 -40.25
CA LEU A 847 -18.84 28.50 -39.14
C LEU A 847 -19.17 29.18 -37.80
N GLY A 848 -19.09 30.51 -37.75
CA GLY A 848 -19.47 31.31 -36.59
C GLY A 848 -20.92 31.08 -36.18
N GLU A 849 -21.85 31.02 -37.14
CA GLU A 849 -23.26 30.77 -36.85
C GLU A 849 -23.55 29.38 -36.28
N VAL A 850 -22.94 28.33 -36.85
CA VAL A 850 -23.02 26.95 -36.30
C VAL A 850 -22.47 26.93 -34.88
N GLY A 851 -21.31 27.55 -34.67
CA GLY A 851 -20.66 27.65 -33.36
C GLY A 851 -21.53 28.38 -32.35
N ARG A 852 -22.18 29.48 -32.75
CA ARG A 852 -23.06 30.29 -31.90
C ARG A 852 -24.34 29.56 -31.49
N VAL A 853 -25.01 28.92 -32.44
CA VAL A 853 -26.24 28.12 -32.17
C VAL A 853 -25.92 26.88 -31.32
N GLY A 854 -24.80 26.21 -31.61
CA GLY A 854 -24.30 25.10 -30.79
C GLY A 854 -23.94 25.55 -29.38
N SER A 855 -23.21 26.67 -29.25
CA SER A 855 -22.81 27.25 -27.95
C SER A 855 -23.99 27.69 -27.11
N LEU A 856 -25.06 28.23 -27.73
CA LEU A 856 -26.28 28.57 -27.02
C LEU A 856 -26.91 27.34 -26.35
N SER A 857 -26.92 26.21 -27.05
CA SER A 857 -27.43 24.96 -26.51
C SER A 857 -26.54 24.40 -25.41
N LEU A 858 -25.23 24.45 -25.61
CA LEU A 858 -24.26 24.04 -24.59
C LEU A 858 -24.20 24.98 -23.38
N THR A 859 -24.62 26.24 -23.52
CA THR A 859 -24.76 27.19 -22.40
C THR A 859 -25.85 26.72 -21.43
N VAL A 860 -26.99 26.23 -21.95
CA VAL A 860 -28.06 25.67 -21.12
C VAL A 860 -27.58 24.38 -20.45
N PHE A 861 -26.92 23.49 -21.20
CA PHE A 861 -26.31 22.27 -20.66
C PHE A 861 -25.27 22.54 -19.56
N SER A 862 -24.36 23.49 -19.77
CA SER A 862 -23.33 23.85 -18.80
C SER A 862 -23.88 24.60 -17.59
N SER A 863 -24.95 25.38 -17.76
CA SER A 863 -25.68 26.01 -16.64
C SER A 863 -26.34 24.96 -15.75
N ILE A 864 -27.01 23.98 -16.36
CA ILE A 864 -27.60 22.84 -15.64
C ILE A 864 -26.51 22.00 -14.98
N THR A 865 -25.39 21.76 -15.67
CA THR A 865 -24.22 21.06 -15.11
C THR A 865 -23.67 21.79 -13.89
N PHE A 866 -23.47 23.10 -13.98
CA PHE A 866 -22.97 23.93 -12.89
C PHE A 866 -23.92 23.89 -11.68
N LEU A 867 -25.22 24.16 -11.89
CA LEU A 867 -26.23 24.10 -10.84
C LEU A 867 -26.29 22.70 -10.20
N SER A 868 -26.24 21.65 -11.01
CA SER A 868 -26.23 20.26 -10.55
C SER A 868 -24.97 19.95 -9.72
N SER A 869 -23.79 20.40 -10.16
CA SER A 869 -22.53 20.21 -9.43
C SER A 869 -22.49 20.91 -8.06
N VAL A 870 -23.28 21.97 -7.89
CA VAL A 870 -23.41 22.71 -6.63
C VAL A 870 -24.49 22.10 -5.74
N LEU A 871 -25.66 21.76 -6.30
CA LEU A 871 -26.85 21.36 -5.54
C LEU A 871 -26.89 19.86 -5.21
N LEU A 872 -26.52 18.98 -6.15
CA LEU A 872 -26.64 17.52 -5.98
C LEU A 872 -25.85 16.96 -4.80
N PRO A 873 -24.63 17.44 -4.45
CA PRO A 873 -23.91 16.98 -3.27
C PRO A 873 -24.65 17.21 -1.94
N PHE A 874 -25.61 18.14 -1.89
CA PHE A 874 -26.44 18.37 -0.69
C PHE A 874 -27.67 17.46 -0.62
N CYS A 875 -28.10 16.90 -1.75
CA CYS A 875 -29.30 16.10 -1.89
C CYS A 875 -29.03 14.58 -1.92
N ILE A 876 -27.80 14.18 -2.23
CA ILE A 876 -27.37 12.78 -2.38
C ILE A 876 -26.56 12.35 -1.16
N GLN A 877 -26.81 11.14 -0.65
CA GLN A 877 -26.05 10.60 0.47
C GLN A 877 -24.63 10.21 0.02
N PRO A 878 -23.57 10.65 0.73
CA PRO A 878 -22.22 10.20 0.41
C PRO A 878 -22.04 8.70 0.71
N PRO A 879 -21.15 8.00 -0.02
CA PRO A 879 -20.96 6.55 0.06
C PRO A 879 -20.43 6.04 1.41
N ASP A 880 -19.97 6.91 2.33
CA ASP A 880 -19.65 6.58 3.72
C ASP A 880 -20.74 7.14 4.66
N SER A 881 -21.45 6.25 5.37
CA SER A 881 -22.58 6.60 6.24
C SER A 881 -22.19 7.22 7.59
N LYS A 882 -20.90 7.25 7.93
CA LYS A 882 -20.37 8.01 9.07
C LYS A 882 -20.23 9.46 8.65
N ARG A 883 -21.22 10.30 9.00
CA ARG A 883 -21.24 11.77 8.81
C ARG A 883 -19.83 12.36 8.67
N THR A 884 -19.45 12.74 7.46
CA THR A 884 -18.39 13.72 7.29
C THR A 884 -18.89 15.02 7.90
N LYS A 885 -18.08 15.66 8.75
CA LYS A 885 -18.37 16.98 9.35
C LYS A 885 -18.46 18.13 8.32
N PHE A 886 -18.51 17.83 7.02
CA PHE A 886 -18.11 18.77 5.98
C PHE A 886 -19.03 18.79 4.74
N THR A 887 -20.35 18.84 4.96
CA THR A 887 -21.22 19.57 4.03
C THR A 887 -21.52 20.93 4.67
N PRO A 888 -21.08 22.06 4.07
CA PRO A 888 -21.39 23.38 4.61
C PRO A 888 -22.91 23.57 4.76
N ARG A 889 -23.33 24.33 5.77
CA ARG A 889 -24.76 24.64 5.98
C ARG A 889 -25.35 25.24 4.69
N PRO A 890 -26.51 24.77 4.22
CA PRO A 890 -27.13 25.31 3.02
C PRO A 890 -27.43 26.80 3.19
N PRO A 891 -27.36 27.60 2.11
CA PRO A 891 -27.70 29.02 2.19
C PRO A 891 -29.13 29.19 2.72
N PRO A 892 -29.41 30.21 3.56
CA PRO A 892 -30.70 30.36 4.23
C PRO A 892 -31.91 30.36 3.27
N GLY A 893 -31.73 30.90 2.06
CA GLY A 893 -32.77 30.97 1.04
C GLY A 893 -33.20 29.63 0.42
N VAL A 894 -32.36 28.58 0.52
CA VAL A 894 -32.65 27.25 -0.06
C VAL A 894 -32.97 26.20 1.02
N ALA A 895 -32.77 26.55 2.29
CA ALA A 895 -32.87 25.63 3.41
C ALA A 895 -34.26 24.99 3.58
N ALA A 896 -35.34 25.74 3.30
CA ALA A 896 -36.71 25.24 3.39
C ALA A 896 -37.05 24.20 2.31
N VAL A 897 -36.64 24.46 1.05
CA VAL A 897 -36.81 23.53 -0.07
C VAL A 897 -35.96 22.28 0.12
N LEU A 898 -34.73 22.45 0.61
CA LEU A 898 -33.82 21.34 0.89
C LEU A 898 -34.36 20.43 2.02
N LYS A 899 -35.09 20.99 2.99
CA LYS A 899 -35.72 20.22 4.07
C LYS A 899 -36.85 19.29 3.57
N ALA A 900 -37.57 19.68 2.52
CA ALA A 900 -38.57 18.84 1.87
C ALA A 900 -37.94 17.73 1.02
N VAL A 901 -36.88 18.04 0.28
CA VAL A 901 -36.15 17.08 -0.58
C VAL A 901 -35.33 16.08 0.23
N THR A 902 -34.82 16.46 1.40
CA THR A 902 -34.03 15.58 2.29
C THR A 902 -34.81 14.42 2.91
N SER A 903 -36.14 14.37 2.74
CA SER A 903 -36.98 13.21 3.08
C SER A 903 -36.72 11.99 2.19
N ILE A 904 -36.20 12.20 0.97
CA ILE A 904 -35.90 11.15 -0.02
C ILE A 904 -34.44 11.35 -0.42
N ARG A 905 -33.49 10.85 0.37
CA ARG A 905 -32.06 10.91 0.02
C ARG A 905 -31.67 9.65 -0.76
N PRO A 906 -31.58 9.70 -2.11
CA PRO A 906 -31.01 8.59 -2.85
C PRO A 906 -29.52 8.43 -2.51
N ASP A 907 -29.06 7.19 -2.47
CA ASP A 907 -27.65 6.85 -2.40
C ASP A 907 -26.93 7.26 -3.70
N LEU A 908 -25.65 7.65 -3.62
CA LEU A 908 -24.82 8.08 -4.76
C LEU A 908 -24.81 7.05 -5.88
N GLN A 909 -24.84 5.76 -5.55
CA GLN A 909 -24.90 4.70 -6.56
C GLN A 909 -26.23 4.71 -7.33
N THR A 910 -27.34 4.96 -6.63
CA THR A 910 -28.67 5.07 -7.24
C THR A 910 -28.76 6.30 -8.12
N ALA A 911 -28.18 7.42 -7.68
CA ALA A 911 -28.09 8.63 -8.48
C ALA A 911 -27.27 8.41 -9.76
N TRP A 912 -26.14 7.68 -9.67
CA TRP A 912 -25.32 7.36 -10.85
C TRP A 912 -26.02 6.39 -11.81
N PHE A 913 -26.76 5.41 -11.30
CA PHE A 913 -27.59 4.54 -12.14
C PHE A 913 -28.67 5.32 -12.90
N ILE A 914 -29.43 6.16 -12.18
CA ILE A 914 -30.47 7.01 -12.77
C ILE A 914 -29.87 7.96 -13.81
N SER A 915 -28.68 8.48 -13.56
CA SER A 915 -28.03 9.40 -14.49
C SER A 915 -27.71 8.73 -15.84
N GLN A 916 -27.25 7.48 -15.83
CA GLN A 916 -26.99 6.72 -17.07
C GLN A 916 -28.29 6.43 -17.83
N ILE A 917 -29.37 6.05 -17.11
CA ILE A 917 -30.69 5.87 -17.72
C ILE A 917 -31.19 7.17 -18.32
N MET A 918 -31.01 8.30 -17.63
CA MET A 918 -31.49 9.58 -18.11
C MET A 918 -30.75 10.03 -19.37
N PHE A 919 -29.43 9.80 -19.46
CA PHE A 919 -28.67 10.04 -20.69
C PHE A 919 -29.11 9.12 -21.84
N ALA A 920 -29.36 7.84 -21.56
CA ALA A 920 -29.88 6.91 -22.56
C ALA A 920 -31.28 7.32 -23.05
N ALA A 921 -32.16 7.69 -22.12
CA ALA A 921 -33.53 8.09 -22.40
C ALA A 921 -33.61 9.37 -23.22
N THR A 922 -32.67 10.30 -23.09
CA THR A 922 -32.62 11.51 -23.93
C THR A 922 -32.01 11.23 -25.29
N MET A 923 -30.87 10.55 -25.36
CA MET A 923 -30.12 10.35 -26.61
C MET A 923 -30.76 9.31 -27.55
N ILE A 924 -31.65 8.43 -27.05
CA ILE A 924 -32.49 7.59 -27.92
C ILE A 924 -33.36 8.44 -28.87
N PHE A 925 -33.76 9.64 -28.46
CA PHE A 925 -34.57 10.55 -29.28
C PHE A 925 -33.74 11.45 -30.21
N ALA A 926 -32.41 11.37 -30.21
CA ALA A 926 -31.57 12.21 -31.06
C ALA A 926 -31.92 12.10 -32.57
N PRO A 927 -32.21 10.92 -33.15
CA PRO A 927 -32.65 10.81 -34.54
C PRO A 927 -33.99 11.49 -34.86
N LEU A 928 -34.80 11.79 -33.83
CA LEU A 928 -36.12 12.42 -33.96
C LEU A 928 -36.07 13.94 -33.79
N ALA A 929 -34.88 14.53 -33.66
CA ALA A 929 -34.71 15.96 -33.47
C ALA A 929 -34.82 16.75 -34.78
N HIS A 930 -36.01 17.24 -35.11
CA HIS A 930 -36.28 18.04 -36.32
C HIS A 930 -36.41 19.55 -36.06
N SER A 931 -36.05 20.02 -34.87
CA SER A 931 -36.00 21.44 -34.52
C SER A 931 -34.85 21.71 -33.57
N ARG A 932 -34.25 22.90 -33.67
CA ARG A 932 -33.22 23.36 -32.75
C ARG A 932 -33.72 23.31 -31.32
N ALA A 933 -34.97 23.72 -31.05
CA ALA A 933 -35.50 23.79 -29.69
C ALA A 933 -35.55 22.40 -29.04
N PHE A 934 -35.94 21.38 -29.81
CA PHE A 934 -35.99 20.01 -29.34
C PHE A 934 -34.58 19.41 -29.19
N ALA A 935 -33.67 19.67 -30.12
CA ALA A 935 -32.26 19.27 -29.99
C ALA A 935 -31.59 19.92 -28.77
N THR A 936 -31.78 21.23 -28.56
CA THR A 936 -31.31 21.98 -27.38
C THR A 936 -31.89 21.40 -26.09
N PHE A 937 -33.17 21.05 -26.06
CA PHE A 937 -33.79 20.41 -24.89
C PHE A 937 -33.12 19.08 -24.55
N LEU A 938 -32.91 18.21 -25.54
CA LEU A 938 -32.23 16.92 -25.34
C LEU A 938 -30.80 17.10 -24.81
N VAL A 939 -30.04 18.06 -25.37
CA VAL A 939 -28.69 18.41 -24.90
C VAL A 939 -28.72 18.97 -23.48
N ALA A 940 -29.67 19.86 -23.17
CA ALA A 940 -29.79 20.49 -21.86
C ALA A 940 -30.03 19.48 -20.73
N VAL A 941 -30.91 18.50 -20.94
CA VAL A 941 -31.21 17.46 -19.93
C VAL A 941 -29.98 16.61 -19.61
N CYS A 942 -29.05 16.44 -20.56
CA CYS A 942 -27.78 15.74 -20.36
C CYS A 942 -26.81 16.47 -19.40
N GLY A 943 -27.11 17.71 -18.96
CA GLY A 943 -26.28 18.41 -17.97
C GLY A 943 -26.28 17.75 -16.59
N ILE A 944 -27.41 17.17 -16.16
CA ILE A 944 -27.49 16.47 -14.87
C ILE A 944 -26.66 15.16 -14.92
N PRO A 945 -26.78 14.31 -15.95
CA PRO A 945 -25.96 13.11 -16.08
C PRO A 945 -24.47 13.39 -16.20
N TRP A 946 -24.10 14.48 -16.86
CA TRP A 946 -22.71 14.90 -16.97
C TRP A 946 -22.13 15.26 -15.60
N ALA A 947 -22.86 16.05 -14.81
CA ALA A 947 -22.44 16.43 -13.46
C ALA A 947 -22.23 15.21 -12.54
N ILE A 948 -23.13 14.21 -12.61
CA ILE A 948 -23.00 12.97 -11.81
C ILE A 948 -21.86 12.09 -12.34
N SER A 949 -21.71 11.96 -13.66
CA SER A 949 -20.63 11.18 -14.29
C SER A 949 -19.24 11.76 -14.02
N GLY A 950 -19.14 13.08 -13.85
CA GLY A 950 -17.92 13.77 -13.43
C GLY A 950 -17.61 13.64 -11.93
N TRP A 951 -18.54 13.14 -11.11
CA TRP A 951 -18.39 13.06 -9.66
C TRP A 951 -18.36 11.62 -9.11
N ALA A 952 -19.39 10.81 -9.42
CA ALA A 952 -19.61 9.51 -8.80
C ALA A 952 -18.45 8.51 -8.98
N PRO A 953 -17.83 8.35 -10.17
CA PRO A 953 -16.73 7.39 -10.36
C PRO A 953 -15.51 7.74 -9.52
N PHE A 954 -15.14 9.02 -9.47
CA PHE A 954 -14.01 9.50 -8.67
C PHE A 954 -14.28 9.38 -7.17
N ALA A 955 -15.53 9.61 -6.74
CA ALA A 955 -15.92 9.39 -5.35
C ALA A 955 -15.85 7.90 -4.95
N PHE A 956 -16.38 7.00 -5.78
CA PHE A 956 -16.29 5.56 -5.51
C PHE A 956 -14.85 5.04 -5.56
N MET A 957 -14.06 5.48 -6.54
CA MET A 957 -12.63 5.16 -6.60
C MET A 957 -11.89 5.67 -5.37
N GLY A 958 -12.16 6.90 -4.92
CA GLY A 958 -11.57 7.45 -3.69
C GLY A 958 -11.93 6.66 -2.45
N VAL A 959 -13.18 6.19 -2.32
CA VAL A 959 -13.60 5.31 -1.21
C VAL A 959 -12.92 3.95 -1.29
N GLU A 960 -12.84 3.33 -2.46
CA GLU A 960 -12.21 2.01 -2.59
C GLU A 960 -10.68 2.09 -2.41
N ILE A 961 -10.03 3.15 -2.91
CA ILE A 961 -8.62 3.43 -2.63
C ILE A 961 -8.43 3.63 -1.12
N ASN A 962 -9.30 4.40 -0.47
CA ASN A 962 -9.26 4.57 0.98
C ASN A 962 -9.49 3.26 1.73
N LYS A 963 -10.41 2.39 1.30
CA LYS A 963 -10.62 1.06 1.92
C LYS A 963 -9.42 0.14 1.74
N LEU A 964 -8.75 0.23 0.59
CA LEU A 964 -7.50 -0.48 0.32
C LEU A 964 -6.35 0.01 1.20
N THR A 965 -6.37 1.28 1.62
CA THR A 965 -5.33 1.90 2.46
C THR A 965 -5.64 1.88 3.96
N THR A 966 -6.91 1.93 4.39
CA THR A 966 -7.32 1.88 5.81
C THR A 966 -7.68 0.49 6.33
N GLY A 967 -7.67 -0.53 5.47
CA GLY A 967 -7.91 -1.92 5.88
C GLY A 967 -9.30 -2.14 6.48
N GLY A 968 -10.34 -2.25 5.65
CA GLY A 968 -11.66 -2.63 6.15
C GLY A 968 -12.70 -2.94 5.07
N TYR A 969 -12.95 -4.24 4.86
CA TYR A 969 -14.25 -4.76 4.43
C TYR A 969 -14.90 -5.36 5.67
N SER A 970 -15.83 -4.63 6.32
CA SER A 970 -16.80 -5.23 7.25
C SER A 970 -18.13 -5.31 6.52
N PRO A 971 -18.76 -6.49 6.38
CA PRO A 971 -20.07 -6.61 5.76
C PRO A 971 -21.15 -6.09 6.73
N VAL A 972 -21.98 -5.18 6.23
CA VAL A 972 -23.17 -4.66 6.92
C VAL A 972 -24.28 -5.71 6.83
N VAL A 973 -24.63 -6.35 7.95
CA VAL A 973 -25.81 -7.21 8.06
C VAL A 973 -27.06 -6.33 8.25
N PRO A 974 -28.21 -6.60 7.59
CA PRO A 974 -29.44 -5.85 7.80
C PRO A 974 -30.02 -6.17 9.19
N ALA A 975 -30.20 -5.15 10.02
CA ALA A 975 -30.86 -5.31 11.32
C ALA A 975 -32.34 -5.69 11.14
N SER A 976 -32.67 -6.94 11.45
CA SER A 976 -34.05 -7.37 11.66
C SER A 976 -34.62 -6.71 12.92
N ARG A 977 -35.80 -6.13 12.78
CA ARG A 977 -36.66 -5.67 13.88
C ARG A 977 -36.87 -6.78 14.93
N SER A 978 -36.61 -6.47 16.19
CA SER A 978 -37.47 -6.81 17.34
C SER A 978 -37.03 -5.97 18.55
N GLY A 979 -38.01 -5.50 19.33
CA GLY A 979 -37.81 -4.65 20.52
C GLY A 979 -37.01 -5.36 21.61
N VAL A 980 -36.50 -4.69 22.64
CA VAL A 980 -37.26 -3.91 23.62
C VAL A 980 -36.32 -2.92 24.32
N THR A 981 -36.85 -1.74 24.55
CA THR A 981 -36.30 -0.61 25.32
C THR A 981 -36.03 -0.98 26.77
N MET A 982 -34.86 -0.63 27.31
CA MET A 982 -34.73 -0.25 28.72
C MET A 982 -33.90 1.04 28.82
N ILE A 983 -34.63 2.09 29.18
CA ILE A 983 -34.13 3.40 29.59
C ILE A 983 -33.69 3.24 31.04
N THR A 984 -32.46 3.65 31.37
CA THR A 984 -32.15 4.16 32.71
C THR A 984 -31.61 5.57 32.57
N SER A 985 -32.51 6.49 32.86
CA SER A 985 -32.33 7.92 33.02
C SER A 985 -31.53 8.26 34.27
N ALA A 986 -30.47 9.06 34.10
CA ALA A 986 -29.97 9.95 35.14
C ALA A 986 -29.60 11.30 34.50
N SER A 987 -30.53 12.24 34.63
CA SER A 987 -30.28 13.66 34.93
C SER A 987 -29.80 14.60 33.81
N LEU A 988 -30.80 15.20 33.17
CA LEU A 988 -30.80 16.53 32.56
C LEU A 988 -30.51 17.65 33.60
N ARG A 989 -29.71 18.66 33.19
CA ARG A 989 -29.66 20.10 33.56
C ARG A 989 -28.32 20.63 33.01
N ASN A 990 -28.13 21.77 32.34
CA ASN A 990 -28.89 23.00 32.15
C ASN A 990 -28.38 23.70 30.86
N ASN A 991 -29.19 24.65 30.38
CA ASN A 991 -29.01 25.52 29.22
C ASN A 991 -27.87 26.56 29.32
N ALA A 992 -27.43 26.97 28.11
CA ALA A 992 -27.07 28.32 27.65
C ALA A 992 -25.70 28.97 27.99
N ASP A 993 -25.21 29.66 26.95
CA ASP A 993 -24.18 30.70 26.88
C ASP A 993 -22.69 30.31 26.98
N THR A 994 -22.01 30.24 25.82
CA THR A 994 -20.93 31.20 25.43
C THR A 994 -20.33 30.84 24.06
N GLU A 995 -20.60 31.70 23.07
CA GLU A 995 -19.60 32.07 22.06
C GLU A 995 -18.50 32.92 22.75
N LEU A 996 -17.29 32.92 22.16
CA LEU A 996 -16.02 33.52 22.63
C LEU A 996 -15.20 32.67 23.61
N ASP A 997 -14.27 31.87 23.06
CA ASP A 997 -12.83 31.98 23.39
C ASP A 997 -12.00 31.01 22.54
N VAL A 998 -11.81 31.33 21.26
CA VAL A 998 -10.67 30.77 20.50
C VAL A 998 -10.25 31.80 19.45
N LEU A 999 -9.56 32.86 19.87
CA LEU A 999 -8.69 33.65 18.98
C LEU A 999 -7.68 34.47 19.78
N ARG A 1000 -6.40 34.31 19.38
CA ARG A 1000 -5.15 34.98 19.82
C ARG A 1000 -4.40 34.25 20.93
N LEU A 1001 -3.10 33.99 20.86
CA LEU A 1001 -2.02 34.30 19.91
C LEU A 1001 -0.85 33.40 20.35
N ASN A 1002 -0.07 32.86 19.40
CA ASN A 1002 1.39 32.94 19.45
C ASN A 1002 1.95 32.61 18.06
N HIS A 1003 2.23 33.68 17.33
CA HIS A 1003 3.26 33.75 16.31
C HIS A 1003 4.63 33.88 17.00
N HIS A 1004 5.69 33.53 16.26
CA HIS A 1004 7.14 33.63 16.54
C HIS A 1004 7.75 32.43 17.28
N ASP A 1005 8.79 31.75 16.81
CA ASP A 1005 9.89 32.20 15.95
C ASP A 1005 10.35 31.19 14.88
N SER A 1006 10.80 31.78 13.78
CA SER A 1006 11.56 31.22 12.67
C SER A 1006 13.00 30.89 13.06
N PHE A 1007 13.43 29.64 12.90
CA PHE A 1007 14.79 29.30 12.46
C PHE A 1007 14.79 27.91 11.81
N ASP A 1008 15.31 27.88 10.58
CA ASP A 1008 15.45 26.76 9.66
C ASP A 1008 16.15 25.54 10.28
N SER A 1009 15.66 24.34 9.97
CA SER A 1009 16.39 23.49 9.02
C SER A 1009 15.49 22.40 8.43
N ASP A 1010 15.44 22.38 7.10
CA ASP A 1010 14.89 21.34 6.25
C ASP A 1010 15.31 19.94 6.75
N THR A 1011 14.37 19.04 7.00
CA THR A 1011 14.46 17.62 6.58
C THR A 1011 13.08 16.94 6.64
N ASP A 1012 12.28 17.15 5.59
CA ASP A 1012 11.39 16.10 5.10
C ASP A 1012 12.30 14.96 4.57
N GLU A 1013 12.74 14.04 5.42
CA GLU A 1013 13.48 12.84 4.99
C GLU A 1013 12.56 11.62 4.91
N GLU A 1014 12.01 11.43 3.71
CA GLU A 1014 11.49 10.14 3.22
C GLU A 1014 12.64 9.11 3.21
N ASP A 1015 12.53 8.05 4.03
CA ASP A 1015 13.54 6.98 4.14
C ASP A 1015 13.55 6.09 2.86
N PRO A 1016 14.70 5.84 2.19
CA PRO A 1016 14.75 5.48 0.76
C PRO A 1016 14.58 3.99 0.41
N SER A 1017 14.01 3.15 1.29
CA SER A 1017 13.93 1.69 1.04
C SER A 1017 12.53 1.09 1.01
N SER A 1018 11.50 1.93 0.95
CA SER A 1018 10.12 1.52 0.71
C SER A 1018 9.82 1.46 -0.80
N ASN A 1019 9.39 0.31 -1.30
CA ASN A 1019 8.72 0.16 -2.59
C ASN A 1019 7.25 -0.17 -2.33
N ILE A 1020 6.58 0.68 -1.53
CA ILE A 1020 5.11 0.68 -1.45
C ILE A 1020 4.68 2.06 -1.93
N PRO A 1021 3.80 2.12 -2.92
CA PRO A 1021 3.32 3.39 -3.42
C PRO A 1021 2.61 4.14 -2.29
N SER A 1022 3.03 5.38 -2.02
CA SER A 1022 2.29 6.30 -1.15
C SER A 1022 0.78 6.29 -1.49
N THR A 1023 -0.11 6.69 -0.57
CA THR A 1023 -1.54 6.87 -0.90
C THR A 1023 -1.75 7.72 -2.16
N GLY A 1024 -0.84 8.67 -2.42
CA GLY A 1024 -0.76 9.44 -3.66
C GLY A 1024 -0.31 8.63 -4.89
N GLU A 1025 0.66 7.73 -4.76
CA GLU A 1025 1.06 6.82 -5.85
C GLU A 1025 0.01 5.71 -6.11
N LEU A 1026 -0.63 5.15 -5.08
CA LEU A 1026 -1.70 4.17 -5.24
C LEU A 1026 -2.95 4.83 -5.85
N ALA A 1027 -3.29 6.05 -5.40
CA ALA A 1027 -4.29 6.87 -6.05
C ALA A 1027 -3.89 7.21 -7.49
N GLY A 1028 -2.61 7.53 -7.75
CA GLY A 1028 -2.07 7.79 -9.08
C GLY A 1028 -2.20 6.59 -10.02
N ILE A 1029 -1.90 5.38 -9.53
CA ILE A 1029 -2.04 4.13 -10.30
C ILE A 1029 -3.50 3.84 -10.61
N TYR A 1030 -4.39 3.84 -9.60
CA TYR A 1030 -5.81 3.51 -9.82
C TYR A 1030 -6.59 4.60 -10.56
N LEU A 1031 -6.27 5.88 -10.37
CA LEU A 1031 -6.79 6.96 -11.20
C LEU A 1031 -6.22 6.91 -12.62
N GLY A 1032 -4.97 6.45 -12.77
CA GLY A 1032 -4.38 6.14 -14.07
C GLY A 1032 -5.10 5.02 -14.80
N VAL A 1033 -5.46 3.94 -14.09
CA VAL A 1033 -6.28 2.85 -14.66
C VAL A 1033 -7.69 3.33 -14.99
N LEU A 1034 -8.32 4.13 -14.12
CA LEU A 1034 -9.60 4.75 -14.44
C LEU A 1034 -9.52 5.55 -15.75
N ASN A 1035 -8.44 6.31 -15.94
CA ASN A 1035 -8.21 7.08 -17.16
C ASN A 1035 -8.08 6.19 -18.41
N VAL A 1036 -7.43 5.02 -18.31
CA VAL A 1036 -7.40 4.00 -19.38
C VAL A 1036 -8.82 3.55 -19.75
N TYR A 1037 -9.65 3.29 -18.74
CA TYR A 1037 -11.06 2.92 -18.94
C TYR A 1037 -11.97 4.06 -19.41
N THR A 1038 -11.53 5.32 -19.32
CA THR A 1038 -12.22 6.46 -19.95
C THR A 1038 -11.72 6.77 -21.35
N THR A 1039 -10.46 6.42 -21.69
CA THR A 1039 -9.84 6.72 -23.00
C THR A 1039 -10.02 5.60 -24.03
N LEU A 1040 -9.91 4.33 -23.65
CA LEU A 1040 -10.16 3.19 -24.56
C LEU A 1040 -11.54 3.22 -25.25
N PRO A 1041 -12.64 3.54 -24.53
CA PRO A 1041 -13.97 3.70 -25.15
C PRO A 1041 -14.02 4.75 -26.25
N GLN A 1042 -13.17 5.78 -26.17
CA GLN A 1042 -13.18 6.88 -27.15
C GLN A 1042 -12.66 6.39 -28.50
N PHE A 1043 -11.70 5.46 -28.53
CA PHE A 1043 -11.31 4.79 -29.78
C PHE A 1043 -12.48 4.00 -30.39
N VAL A 1044 -13.26 3.33 -29.54
CA VAL A 1044 -14.47 2.60 -29.98
C VAL A 1044 -15.52 3.58 -30.50
N GLY A 1045 -15.78 4.68 -29.78
CA GLY A 1045 -16.69 5.74 -30.20
C GLY A 1045 -16.28 6.36 -31.54
N THR A 1046 -15.00 6.69 -31.70
CA THR A 1046 -14.44 7.20 -32.96
C THR A 1046 -14.58 6.20 -34.09
N PHE A 1047 -14.31 4.91 -33.86
CA PHE A 1047 -14.45 3.87 -34.88
C PHE A 1047 -15.91 3.67 -35.30
N ILE A 1048 -16.85 3.69 -34.33
CA ILE A 1048 -18.28 3.67 -34.60
C ILE A 1048 -18.67 4.89 -35.44
N SER A 1049 -18.25 6.09 -35.06
CA SER A 1049 -18.53 7.31 -35.82
C SER A 1049 -17.93 7.26 -37.22
N TRP A 1050 -16.71 6.73 -37.38
CA TRP A 1050 -16.09 6.54 -38.68
C TRP A 1050 -16.89 5.60 -39.59
N ILE A 1051 -17.38 4.47 -39.07
CA ILE A 1051 -18.24 3.54 -39.82
C ILE A 1051 -19.56 4.21 -40.19
N VAL A 1052 -20.24 4.82 -39.22
CA VAL A 1052 -21.55 5.47 -39.43
C VAL A 1052 -21.45 6.58 -40.47
N PHE A 1053 -20.44 7.45 -40.37
CA PHE A 1053 -20.20 8.50 -41.36
C PHE A 1053 -19.81 7.93 -42.72
N SER A 1054 -19.02 6.85 -42.78
CA SER A 1054 -18.65 6.24 -44.06
C SER A 1054 -19.80 5.54 -44.77
N LEU A 1055 -20.79 5.01 -44.03
CA LEU A 1055 -21.96 4.35 -44.59
C LEU A 1055 -23.07 5.32 -44.98
N LEU A 1056 -23.33 6.33 -44.15
CA LEU A 1056 -24.47 7.24 -44.33
C LEU A 1056 -24.11 8.52 -45.09
N GLU A 1057 -22.84 8.95 -45.01
CA GLU A 1057 -22.33 10.15 -45.68
C GLU A 1057 -20.92 9.90 -46.29
N PRO A 1058 -20.75 8.93 -47.20
CA PRO A 1058 -19.50 8.71 -47.92
C PRO A 1058 -19.23 9.93 -48.82
N GLY A 1059 -18.43 10.88 -48.34
CA GLY A 1059 -18.24 12.17 -49.02
C GLY A 1059 -17.88 12.04 -50.49
N GLU A 1060 -18.52 12.82 -51.36
CA GLU A 1060 -18.17 12.91 -52.78
C GLU A 1060 -16.80 13.59 -52.97
N PRO A 1061 -16.01 13.18 -53.98
CA PRO A 1061 -14.72 13.79 -54.27
C PRO A 1061 -14.87 15.26 -54.70
N ALA A 1062 -13.95 16.09 -54.22
CA ALA A 1062 -14.01 17.55 -54.13
C ALA A 1062 -13.96 18.35 -55.46
N ASP A 1063 -14.54 17.86 -56.55
CA ASP A 1063 -14.33 18.49 -57.88
C ASP A 1063 -15.61 18.80 -58.68
N LYS A 1064 -16.78 18.98 -58.04
CA LYS A 1064 -18.00 19.36 -58.79
C LYS A 1064 -18.86 20.52 -58.30
N ASN A 1065 -18.59 21.20 -57.19
CA ASN A 1065 -19.18 22.51 -56.92
C ASN A 1065 -18.44 23.21 -55.77
N LYS A 1066 -17.95 24.44 -56.00
CA LYS A 1066 -17.36 25.28 -54.94
C LYS A 1066 -18.39 25.81 -53.93
N ASP A 1067 -19.68 25.64 -54.22
CA ASP A 1067 -20.79 26.22 -53.46
C ASP A 1067 -21.67 25.17 -52.75
N ALA A 1068 -21.25 23.90 -52.69
CA ALA A 1068 -21.98 22.90 -51.92
C ALA A 1068 -21.68 23.09 -50.41
N PRO A 1069 -22.71 23.24 -49.54
CA PRO A 1069 -22.48 23.33 -48.10
C PRO A 1069 -21.75 22.08 -47.62
N TRP A 1070 -20.71 22.26 -46.80
CA TRP A 1070 -19.94 21.18 -46.21
C TRP A 1070 -20.76 20.32 -45.21
N MET A 1071 -22.03 20.66 -44.99
CA MET A 1071 -23.01 19.90 -44.22
C MET A 1071 -24.00 19.17 -45.14
N ASN A 1072 -24.44 17.99 -44.71
CA ASN A 1072 -25.55 17.30 -45.35
C ASN A 1072 -26.89 17.93 -44.93
N LEU A 1073 -27.42 18.82 -45.77
CA LEU A 1073 -28.68 19.55 -45.55
C LEU A 1073 -29.91 18.86 -46.15
N ASP A 1074 -29.79 17.62 -46.65
CA ASP A 1074 -30.91 16.87 -47.21
C ASP A 1074 -31.87 16.44 -46.09
N LYS A 1075 -33.12 16.91 -46.16
CA LYS A 1075 -34.15 16.64 -45.13
C LYS A 1075 -34.54 15.16 -45.06
N ASP A 1076 -34.36 14.40 -46.14
CA ASP A 1076 -34.88 13.04 -46.27
C ASP A 1076 -33.85 11.95 -45.85
N ARG A 1077 -32.57 12.31 -45.67
CA ARG A 1077 -31.51 11.37 -45.25
C ARG A 1077 -31.24 11.43 -43.76
N PRO A 1078 -31.14 10.32 -43.00
CA PRO A 1078 -30.93 10.39 -41.56
C PRO A 1078 -29.65 11.15 -41.19
N ASN A 1079 -29.71 12.01 -40.16
CA ASN A 1079 -28.52 12.71 -39.67
C ASN A 1079 -27.56 11.68 -39.06
N ALA A 1080 -26.39 11.52 -39.67
CA ALA A 1080 -25.40 10.53 -39.26
C ALA A 1080 -24.87 10.78 -37.83
N ILE A 1081 -24.78 12.04 -37.39
CA ILE A 1081 -24.38 12.39 -36.02
C ILE A 1081 -25.45 11.93 -35.02
N ALA A 1082 -26.74 12.12 -35.35
CA ALA A 1082 -27.84 11.69 -34.50
C ALA A 1082 -27.86 10.16 -34.28
N ILE A 1083 -27.44 9.39 -35.30
CA ILE A 1083 -27.29 7.93 -35.20
C ILE A 1083 -26.11 7.55 -34.29
N CYS A 1084 -24.99 8.28 -34.35
CA CYS A 1084 -23.89 8.09 -33.39
C CYS A 1084 -24.35 8.34 -31.94
N LEU A 1085 -25.16 9.39 -31.70
CA LEU A 1085 -25.73 9.67 -30.37
C LEU A 1085 -26.69 8.57 -29.92
N PHE A 1086 -27.50 8.02 -30.83
CA PHE A 1086 -28.38 6.88 -30.55
C PHE A 1086 -27.61 5.61 -30.15
N ILE A 1087 -26.53 5.27 -30.87
CA ILE A 1087 -25.66 4.13 -30.51
C ILE A 1087 -25.00 4.37 -29.15
N GLY A 1088 -24.62 5.63 -28.87
CA GLY A 1088 -24.15 6.06 -27.55
C GLY A 1088 -25.19 5.82 -26.45
N ALA A 1089 -26.47 6.05 -26.73
CA ALA A 1089 -27.57 5.81 -25.80
C ALA A 1089 -27.73 4.31 -25.45
N ILE A 1090 -27.58 3.42 -26.43
CA ILE A 1090 -27.58 1.96 -26.20
C ILE A 1090 -26.40 1.57 -25.29
N SER A 1091 -25.23 2.13 -25.54
CA SER A 1091 -24.04 1.88 -24.72
C SER A 1091 -24.24 2.37 -23.27
N ALA A 1092 -24.95 3.48 -23.08
CA ALA A 1092 -25.29 3.98 -21.75
C ALA A 1092 -26.29 3.08 -20.99
N LEU A 1093 -27.16 2.31 -21.67
CA LEU A 1093 -27.98 1.28 -21.02
C LEU A 1093 -27.13 0.12 -20.48
N VAL A 1094 -26.09 -0.26 -21.22
CA VAL A 1094 -25.10 -1.25 -20.74
C VAL A 1094 -24.32 -0.69 -19.55
N ALA A 1095 -23.98 0.60 -19.57
CA ALA A 1095 -23.37 1.29 -18.44
C ALA A 1095 -24.30 1.30 -17.21
N ALA A 1096 -25.60 1.54 -17.39
CA ALA A 1096 -26.59 1.48 -16.32
C ALA A 1096 -26.67 0.08 -15.70
N GLU A 1097 -26.68 -0.98 -16.51
CA GLU A 1097 -26.63 -2.37 -16.02
C GLU A 1097 -25.33 -2.66 -15.26
N ALA A 1098 -24.18 -2.18 -15.75
CA ALA A 1098 -22.91 -2.29 -15.03
C ALA A 1098 -22.94 -1.54 -13.68
N THR A 1099 -23.51 -0.33 -13.62
CA THR A 1099 -23.70 0.42 -12.37
C THR A 1099 -24.68 -0.26 -11.42
N ARG A 1100 -25.71 -0.95 -11.94
CA ARG A 1100 -26.64 -1.75 -11.14
C ARG A 1100 -25.95 -2.95 -10.49
N ARG A 1101 -25.05 -3.62 -11.23
CA ARG A 1101 -24.28 -4.78 -10.74
C ARG A 1101 -23.34 -4.45 -9.58
N LEU A 1102 -22.89 -3.20 -9.43
CA LEU A 1102 -22.16 -2.73 -8.24
C LEU A 1102 -22.93 -3.01 -6.92
N ARG A 1103 -24.27 -3.13 -6.96
CA ARG A 1103 -25.12 -3.43 -5.80
C ARG A 1103 -25.07 -4.90 -5.35
N TYR A 1104 -24.74 -5.81 -6.26
CA TYR A 1104 -24.72 -7.26 -6.02
C TYR A 1104 -23.32 -7.81 -5.70
N VAL A 1105 -22.27 -6.98 -5.82
CA VAL A 1105 -20.88 -7.29 -5.44
C VAL A 1105 -20.61 -6.80 -3.99
N LEU A 1106 -21.67 -6.69 -3.18
CA LEU A 1106 -21.67 -6.22 -1.79
C LEU A 1106 -21.62 -7.39 -0.81
#